data_AF-I3XGY1-F1
#
_entry.id   AF-I3XGY1-F1
#
_cell.length_a   1.000
_cell.length_b   1.000
_cell.length_c   1.000
_cell.angle_alpha   90.00
_cell.angle_beta   90.00
_cell.angle_gamma   90.00
#
_symmetry.space_group_name_H-M   'P 1'
#
loop_
_entity.id
_entity.type
_entity.pdbx_description
1 polymer ?
#
loop_
_entity_poly.entity_id
_entity_poly.type
_entity_poly.pdbx_seq_one_letter_code
_entity_poly.pdbx_strand_id
1 'polypeptide(L)'
;MVAEASGPLSPERNESIFRNDILPDYLPETMRPAERPRLILLGGQPGAGKTAVLIASHAELEQYGSTIRIVGDDLRSYHPQFLAFQRQDPETASQFTQGDAGRWTEKLLAAAAERKVNIVFETTMRTPENVTRVIGVARDAGYDVEARAVAVNPRLSWQGNNYRFEEMLRLGDAARIPPQHVHDAAVTGLRVSLDKLESERLVDRVEVRTRGGRILYDNEMRDGDWSRAVGARQALEAEQSRPMTRPELQSFADDWDYVVSRMEERNAPDDRIAAVRTRAVEDVNYLLTQRRAADGDEGSRRGRTIFQSQADGLGLFVELYDNAVRDAERRPAGNIEAHASGRLAQTYMALKLVEAARDLGLLPEDGKFVATRAMVQDKRGTQEFPAAHRLPADLAVETPDGARRRLTDHFAVVLNRVAVDREVFSRTDRLSRMANVMDSWLEAAGMRKTLDRAANAVATGGMSADAAMTGVIEPGYAAAIALARRRLDRNFAIAERAVIATAIIDEKGEPFRAMRDDLRLRTADLANRARAKAMMKAVLAETARHGHLDPEQRRAADEFVRGIAENERSHGVRRAPLQDPTATQSGALVPARQLPDLTEPEVADRLRASSRLADKRAEIENLSRLVFGSSQAVSAAVDRITDARSGAAAGTDVRAGGLGDMAGEGRKRLRGPSPERQTAEAHAPRLATALADYGLAVDFERHQIVTQHREEQARQRMEIPRPSEGLSKVLNAEGHEQVRRLNAEPTLRRELETVTLAITKRLSPAEKADLKGGNVVGLASSLGVSHEQAASLRLVHERARALQGRSLRQSREIARANQLDIRS
;
A
#
# COMPACT_ATOMS: atom_id res chain seq x y z
N MET A 1 3.37 -42.59 14.53
CA MET A 1 3.98 -41.87 15.65
C MET A 1 4.99 -40.89 15.07
N VAL A 2 4.59 -39.62 14.90
CA VAL A 2 5.49 -38.57 14.43
C VAL A 2 6.19 -38.05 15.68
N ALA A 3 7.47 -38.36 15.85
CA ALA A 3 8.26 -37.82 16.93
C ALA A 3 8.27 -36.29 16.83
N GLU A 4 7.95 -35.60 17.92
CA GLU A 4 8.11 -34.14 18.03
C GLU A 4 9.54 -33.77 17.63
N ALA A 5 9.68 -33.04 16.53
CA ALA A 5 10.96 -32.50 16.11
C ALA A 5 11.40 -31.46 17.15
N SER A 6 12.33 -31.82 18.03
CA SER A 6 12.90 -30.88 19.00
C SER A 6 13.61 -29.74 18.27
N GLY A 7 13.33 -28.50 18.66
CA GLY A 7 13.81 -27.29 17.99
C GLY A 7 15.33 -27.12 17.92
N PRO A 8 16.06 -27.05 19.05
CA PRO A 8 17.50 -26.74 19.03
C PRO A 8 18.39 -27.99 18.92
N LEU A 9 19.49 -27.87 18.16
CA LEU A 9 20.51 -28.93 18.10
C LEU A 9 21.30 -29.05 19.41
N SER A 10 21.84 -30.24 19.67
CA SER A 10 22.85 -30.41 20.72
C SER A 10 24.10 -29.56 20.40
N PRO A 11 24.84 -29.09 21.41
CA PRO A 11 26.07 -28.32 21.19
C PRO A 11 27.08 -29.04 20.28
N GLU A 12 27.23 -30.35 20.43
CA GLU A 12 28.14 -31.19 19.66
C GLU A 12 27.69 -31.29 18.20
N ARG A 13 26.38 -31.43 17.95
CA ARG A 13 25.84 -31.48 16.60
C ARG A 13 25.94 -30.12 15.90
N ASN A 14 25.64 -29.04 16.62
CA ASN A 14 25.83 -27.68 16.12
C ASN A 14 27.31 -27.43 15.74
N GLU A 15 28.25 -27.85 16.59
CA GLU A 15 29.69 -27.72 16.33
C GLU A 15 30.15 -28.57 15.15
N SER A 16 29.66 -29.80 15.03
CA SER A 16 29.99 -30.69 13.92
C SER A 16 29.58 -30.10 12.57
N ILE A 17 28.34 -29.57 12.46
CA ILE A 17 27.85 -28.93 11.23
C ILE A 17 28.67 -27.68 10.92
N PHE A 18 29.03 -26.90 11.94
CA PHE A 18 29.87 -25.72 11.74
C PHE A 18 31.22 -26.08 11.11
N ARG A 19 31.93 -27.05 11.68
CA ARG A 19 33.28 -27.41 11.23
C ARG A 19 33.32 -28.15 9.90
N ASN A 20 32.33 -29.03 9.66
CA ASN A 20 32.37 -29.95 8.53
C ASN A 20 31.64 -29.41 7.29
N ASP A 21 30.65 -28.53 7.48
CA ASP A 21 29.78 -28.07 6.39
C ASP A 21 29.92 -26.55 6.18
N ILE A 22 29.63 -25.74 7.21
CA ILE A 22 29.56 -24.28 7.06
C ILE A 22 30.94 -23.65 6.84
N LEU A 23 31.94 -24.04 7.64
CA LEU A 23 33.27 -23.45 7.57
C LEU A 23 33.96 -23.71 6.22
N PRO A 24 33.94 -24.94 5.64
CA PRO A 24 34.48 -25.19 4.31
C PRO A 24 33.76 -24.42 3.19
N ASP A 25 32.42 -24.29 3.27
CA ASP A 25 31.62 -23.62 2.24
C ASP A 25 31.87 -22.10 2.18
N TYR A 26 31.99 -21.46 3.34
CA TYR A 26 32.14 -19.99 3.44
C TYR A 26 33.59 -19.52 3.54
N LEU A 27 34.48 -20.38 4.04
CA LEU A 27 35.90 -20.10 4.32
C LEU A 27 36.76 -21.27 3.84
N PRO A 28 36.81 -21.55 2.52
CA PRO A 28 37.69 -22.57 1.97
C PRO A 28 39.17 -22.21 2.22
N GLU A 29 40.03 -23.23 2.32
CA GLU A 29 41.47 -23.05 2.58
C GLU A 29 42.21 -22.25 1.49
N THR A 30 41.59 -22.10 0.32
CA THR A 30 42.12 -21.30 -0.80
C THR A 30 42.05 -19.80 -0.56
N MET A 31 41.24 -19.33 0.39
CA MET A 31 41.14 -17.91 0.73
C MET A 31 42.40 -17.43 1.43
N ARG A 32 43.04 -16.41 0.85
CA ARG A 32 44.25 -15.80 1.37
C ARG A 32 43.92 -14.63 2.31
N PRO A 33 44.69 -14.45 3.40
CA PRO A 33 44.60 -13.27 4.25
C PRO A 33 44.78 -11.98 3.45
N ALA A 34 43.98 -10.95 3.77
CA ALA A 34 44.16 -9.60 3.26
C ALA A 34 45.23 -8.87 4.10
N GLU A 35 46.05 -8.04 3.44
CA GLU A 35 47.10 -7.25 4.12
C GLU A 35 46.51 -6.21 5.08
N ARG A 36 45.37 -5.62 4.69
CA ARG A 36 44.59 -4.67 5.50
C ARG A 36 43.14 -5.15 5.51
N PRO A 37 42.77 -6.03 6.45
CA PRO A 37 41.45 -6.63 6.45
C PRO A 37 40.37 -5.61 6.79
N ARG A 38 39.30 -5.59 5.98
CA ARG A 38 38.16 -4.68 6.13
C ARG A 38 36.89 -5.43 6.51
N LEU A 39 36.13 -4.88 7.45
CA LEU A 39 34.78 -5.33 7.81
C LEU A 39 33.77 -4.26 7.37
N ILE A 40 32.86 -4.60 6.46
CA ILE A 40 31.66 -3.80 6.20
C ILE A 40 30.48 -4.42 6.96
N LEU A 41 30.01 -3.71 7.98
CA LEU A 41 28.82 -4.06 8.75
C LEU A 41 27.58 -3.43 8.11
N LEU A 42 26.72 -4.24 7.51
CA LEU A 42 25.50 -3.78 6.83
C LEU A 42 24.28 -3.85 7.74
N GLY A 43 23.64 -2.71 8.00
CA GLY A 43 22.45 -2.55 8.84
C GLY A 43 21.20 -2.15 8.06
N GLY A 44 20.04 -2.53 8.59
CA GLY A 44 18.74 -2.23 7.97
C GLY A 44 17.66 -3.18 8.47
N GLN A 45 16.46 -2.67 8.71
CA GLN A 45 15.33 -3.50 9.13
C GLN A 45 15.02 -4.61 8.08
N PRO A 46 14.37 -5.72 8.48
CA PRO A 46 13.87 -6.71 7.53
C PRO A 46 13.01 -6.06 6.43
N GLY A 47 13.25 -6.43 5.17
CA GLY A 47 12.52 -5.86 4.03
C GLY A 47 13.04 -4.51 3.51
N ALA A 48 14.08 -3.93 4.13
CA ALA A 48 14.72 -2.70 3.64
C ALA A 48 15.47 -2.87 2.29
N GLY A 49 15.62 -4.11 1.79
CA GLY A 49 16.30 -4.37 0.52
C GLY A 49 17.82 -4.30 0.60
N LYS A 50 18.40 -4.82 1.70
CA LYS A 50 19.85 -4.86 1.95
C LYS A 50 20.66 -5.60 0.88
N THR A 51 20.06 -6.56 0.17
CA THR A 51 20.73 -7.44 -0.79
C THR A 51 21.55 -6.70 -1.85
N ALA A 52 21.04 -5.60 -2.42
CA ALA A 52 21.77 -4.84 -3.44
C ALA A 52 23.05 -4.20 -2.86
N VAL A 53 22.94 -3.61 -1.66
CA VAL A 53 24.08 -3.01 -0.95
C VAL A 53 25.06 -4.08 -0.49
N LEU A 54 24.56 -5.24 -0.09
CA LEU A 54 25.37 -6.40 0.29
C LEU A 54 26.23 -6.88 -0.89
N ILE A 55 25.62 -7.10 -2.06
CA ILE A 55 26.33 -7.54 -3.28
C ILE A 55 27.35 -6.49 -3.71
N ALA A 56 26.97 -5.21 -3.72
CA ALA A 56 27.88 -4.13 -4.09
C ALA A 56 29.07 -4.01 -3.12
N SER A 57 28.84 -4.17 -1.82
CA SER A 57 29.90 -4.11 -0.80
C SER A 57 30.84 -5.31 -0.88
N HIS A 58 30.32 -6.49 -1.23
CA HIS A 58 31.13 -7.67 -1.45
C HIS A 58 32.04 -7.51 -2.67
N ALA A 59 31.47 -7.10 -3.81
CA ALA A 59 32.23 -6.84 -5.03
C ALA A 59 33.28 -5.71 -4.86
N GLU A 60 33.02 -4.74 -3.98
CA GLU A 60 34.01 -3.73 -3.62
C GLU A 60 35.20 -4.35 -2.86
N LEU A 61 34.95 -5.12 -1.81
CA LEU A 61 36.03 -5.70 -1.00
C LEU A 61 36.82 -6.78 -1.74
N GLU A 62 36.19 -7.51 -2.67
CA GLU A 62 36.86 -8.52 -3.50
C GLU A 62 38.01 -7.94 -4.33
N GLN A 63 37.94 -6.65 -4.68
CA GLN A 63 39.01 -5.95 -5.39
C GLN A 63 40.28 -5.79 -4.55
N TYR A 64 40.16 -5.92 -3.22
CA TYR A 64 41.23 -5.69 -2.25
C TYR A 64 41.65 -6.96 -1.51
N GLY A 65 41.10 -8.13 -1.88
CA GLY A 65 41.48 -9.42 -1.31
C GLY A 65 40.31 -10.38 -1.13
N SER A 66 40.62 -11.59 -0.65
CA SER A 66 39.62 -12.63 -0.38
C SER A 66 38.54 -12.06 0.54
N THR A 67 37.29 -12.14 0.10
CA THR A 67 36.15 -11.56 0.80
C THR A 67 35.11 -12.62 1.06
N ILE A 68 34.51 -12.59 2.24
CA ILE A 68 33.36 -13.42 2.57
C ILE A 68 32.13 -12.57 2.84
N ARG A 69 30.96 -13.16 2.58
CA ARG A 69 29.66 -12.56 2.86
C ARG A 69 28.98 -13.41 3.94
N ILE A 70 28.72 -12.82 5.10
CA ILE A 70 28.04 -13.51 6.21
C ILE A 70 26.61 -12.98 6.30
N VAL A 71 25.63 -13.84 6.02
CA VAL A 71 24.20 -13.59 6.19
C VAL A 71 23.63 -14.66 7.11
N GLY A 72 23.26 -14.29 8.34
CA GLY A 72 22.84 -15.28 9.33
C GLY A 72 21.58 -16.08 8.94
N ASP A 73 20.69 -15.51 8.14
CA ASP A 73 19.51 -16.21 7.64
C ASP A 73 19.86 -17.30 6.60
N ASP A 74 20.95 -17.15 5.84
CA ASP A 74 21.41 -18.16 4.85
C ASP A 74 21.89 -19.44 5.56
N LEU A 75 22.41 -19.32 6.80
CA LEU A 75 22.94 -20.44 7.57
C LEU A 75 21.85 -21.39 8.12
N ARG A 76 20.57 -20.99 8.08
CA ARG A 76 19.47 -21.82 8.58
C ARG A 76 19.27 -23.09 7.76
N SER A 77 19.62 -23.07 6.47
CA SER A 77 19.48 -24.19 5.56
C SER A 77 20.34 -25.40 5.95
N TYR A 78 21.43 -25.17 6.70
CA TYR A 78 22.29 -26.21 7.27
C TYR A 78 21.64 -26.95 8.44
N HIS A 79 20.54 -26.44 9.00
CA HIS A 79 19.81 -27.16 10.04
C HIS A 79 19.17 -28.43 9.43
N PRO A 80 19.44 -29.65 9.94
CA PRO A 80 18.97 -30.89 9.32
C PRO A 80 17.44 -30.98 9.15
N GLN A 81 16.70 -30.30 10.02
CA GLN A 81 15.24 -30.24 9.99
C GLN A 81 14.67 -28.96 9.33
N PHE A 82 15.50 -28.12 8.71
CA PHE A 82 15.08 -26.84 8.12
C PHE A 82 13.89 -27.01 7.16
N LEU A 83 13.99 -27.93 6.20
CA LEU A 83 12.93 -28.21 5.23
C LEU A 83 11.69 -28.82 5.89
N ALA A 84 11.86 -29.58 6.98
CA ALA A 84 10.72 -30.16 7.70
C ALA A 84 9.93 -29.06 8.43
N PHE A 85 10.60 -28.13 9.11
CA PHE A 85 9.96 -26.98 9.74
C PHE A 85 9.28 -26.07 8.72
N GLN A 86 9.93 -25.82 7.57
CA GLN A 86 9.35 -25.05 6.46
C GLN A 86 8.08 -25.70 5.90
N ARG A 87 8.04 -27.02 5.75
CA ARG A 87 6.83 -27.74 5.29
C ARG A 87 5.71 -27.76 6.32
N GLN A 88 6.05 -27.74 7.61
CA GLN A 88 5.06 -27.76 8.68
C GLN A 88 4.34 -26.41 8.78
N ASP A 89 5.10 -25.32 8.90
CA ASP A 89 4.57 -23.96 8.95
C ASP A 89 5.69 -22.94 8.63
N PRO A 90 5.73 -22.38 7.40
CA PRO A 90 6.72 -21.37 7.01
C PRO A 90 6.75 -20.11 7.90
N GLU A 91 5.61 -19.73 8.49
CA GLU A 91 5.53 -18.51 9.32
C GLU A 91 6.25 -18.69 10.66
N THR A 92 6.14 -19.88 11.28
CA THR A 92 6.72 -20.17 12.60
C THR A 92 8.05 -20.92 12.53
N ALA A 93 8.42 -21.54 11.41
CA ALA A 93 9.64 -22.33 11.22
C ALA A 93 10.93 -21.66 11.74
N SER A 94 10.98 -20.33 11.66
CA SER A 94 12.15 -19.55 12.06
C SER A 94 12.49 -19.62 13.55
N GLN A 95 11.50 -19.91 14.41
CA GLN A 95 11.70 -20.01 15.86
C GLN A 95 12.54 -21.22 16.25
N PHE A 96 12.50 -22.28 15.44
CA PHE A 96 13.24 -23.52 15.70
C PHE A 96 14.70 -23.44 15.23
N THR A 97 15.01 -22.58 14.26
CA THR A 97 16.35 -22.52 13.62
C THR A 97 17.18 -21.30 14.02
N GLN A 98 16.56 -20.27 14.61
CA GLN A 98 17.25 -19.00 14.90
C GLN A 98 18.41 -19.15 15.89
N GLY A 99 18.28 -20.00 16.92
CA GLY A 99 19.33 -20.20 17.92
C GLY A 99 20.60 -20.80 17.34
N ASP A 100 20.45 -21.85 16.53
CA ASP A 100 21.57 -22.53 15.86
C ASP A 100 22.25 -21.65 14.81
N ALA A 101 21.45 -20.99 13.96
CA ALA A 101 21.97 -20.07 12.95
C ALA A 101 22.72 -18.87 13.57
N GLY A 102 22.23 -18.35 14.71
CA GLY A 102 22.91 -17.31 15.47
C GLY A 102 24.30 -17.75 15.96
N ARG A 103 24.41 -18.94 16.55
CA ARG A 103 25.69 -19.51 16.98
C ARG A 103 26.66 -19.71 15.81
N TRP A 104 26.18 -20.22 14.68
CA TRP A 104 27.02 -20.38 13.48
C TRP A 104 27.49 -19.05 12.92
N THR A 105 26.63 -18.02 12.93
CA THR A 105 27.00 -16.67 12.48
C THR A 105 28.14 -16.09 13.32
N GLU A 106 28.08 -16.25 14.64
CA GLU A 106 29.12 -15.77 15.56
C GLU A 106 30.45 -16.52 15.37
N LYS A 107 30.39 -17.85 15.26
CA LYS A 107 31.57 -18.68 15.00
C LYS A 107 32.20 -18.35 13.64
N LEU A 108 31.38 -18.13 12.61
CA LEU A 108 31.85 -17.81 11.27
C LEU A 108 32.53 -16.43 11.23
N LEU A 109 31.98 -15.43 11.91
CA LEU A 109 32.61 -14.11 12.07
C LEU A 109 33.97 -14.23 12.76
N ALA A 110 34.05 -14.98 13.87
CA ALA A 110 35.29 -15.17 14.60
C ALA A 110 36.36 -15.88 13.75
N ALA A 111 35.99 -16.96 13.05
CA ALA A 111 36.89 -17.69 12.16
C ALA A 111 37.37 -16.83 10.97
N ALA A 112 36.48 -16.00 10.41
CA ALA A 112 36.83 -15.07 9.35
C ALA A 112 37.83 -14.01 9.82
N ALA A 113 37.57 -13.43 11.00
CA ALA A 113 38.42 -12.42 11.63
C ALA A 113 39.82 -12.99 11.92
N GLU A 114 39.89 -14.22 12.44
CA GLU A 114 41.13 -14.94 12.69
C GLU A 114 41.94 -15.18 11.41
N ARG A 115 41.26 -15.55 10.31
CA ARG A 115 41.91 -15.75 8.99
C ARG A 115 42.21 -14.46 8.24
N LYS A 116 41.84 -13.30 8.79
CA LYS A 116 42.10 -11.97 8.21
C LYS A 116 41.61 -11.82 6.76
N VAL A 117 40.48 -12.43 6.42
CA VAL A 117 39.80 -12.17 5.13
C VAL A 117 38.93 -10.93 5.23
N ASN A 118 38.64 -10.25 4.12
CA ASN A 118 37.66 -9.18 4.12
C ASN A 118 36.26 -9.74 4.44
N ILE A 119 35.44 -8.99 5.17
CA ILE A 119 34.14 -9.46 5.65
C ILE A 119 33.07 -8.44 5.29
N VAL A 120 32.00 -8.90 4.65
CA VAL A 120 30.73 -8.16 4.58
C VAL A 120 29.71 -8.89 5.44
N PHE A 121 29.32 -8.26 6.55
CA PHE A 121 28.47 -8.87 7.57
C PHE A 121 27.07 -8.23 7.56
N GLU A 122 26.06 -9.00 7.16
CA GLU A 122 24.66 -8.53 7.20
C GLU A 122 24.08 -8.68 8.62
N THR A 123 23.52 -7.59 9.13
CA THR A 123 22.75 -7.56 10.36
C THR A 123 21.55 -6.60 10.24
N THR A 124 20.72 -6.58 11.27
CA THR A 124 19.66 -5.57 11.41
C THR A 124 20.14 -4.33 12.17
N MET A 125 21.29 -4.40 12.86
CA MET A 125 21.74 -3.39 13.85
C MET A 125 20.64 -3.02 14.87
N ARG A 126 19.79 -3.99 15.22
CA ARG A 126 18.64 -3.77 16.11
C ARG A 126 19.03 -3.36 17.54
N THR A 127 20.20 -3.79 18.01
CA THR A 127 20.65 -3.51 19.39
C THR A 127 22.09 -2.99 19.33
N PRO A 128 22.37 -1.80 19.87
CA PRO A 128 23.72 -1.24 19.85
C PRO A 128 24.76 -2.16 20.50
N GLU A 129 24.38 -2.94 21.51
CA GLU A 129 25.28 -3.84 22.25
C GLU A 129 25.81 -4.96 21.36
N ASN A 130 24.94 -5.57 20.54
CA ASN A 130 25.39 -6.57 19.57
C ASN A 130 26.25 -5.95 18.46
N VAL A 131 25.95 -4.72 18.05
CA VAL A 131 26.76 -3.99 17.07
C VAL A 131 28.16 -3.76 17.63
N THR A 132 28.27 -3.22 18.86
CA THR A 132 29.56 -3.03 19.54
C THR A 132 30.33 -4.34 19.71
N ARG A 133 29.65 -5.45 20.04
CA ARG A 133 30.28 -6.76 20.16
C ARG A 133 30.88 -7.25 18.83
N VAL A 134 30.13 -7.13 17.72
CA VAL A 134 30.61 -7.51 16.39
C VAL A 134 31.81 -6.65 15.97
N ILE A 135 31.75 -5.34 16.24
CA ILE A 135 32.85 -4.41 15.97
C ILE A 135 34.08 -4.77 16.81
N GLY A 136 33.90 -5.09 18.09
CA GLY A 136 34.98 -5.50 18.99
C GLY A 136 35.75 -6.70 18.46
N VAL A 137 35.06 -7.76 18.03
CA VAL A 137 35.68 -8.95 17.42
C VAL A 137 36.58 -8.59 16.22
N ALA A 138 36.14 -7.66 15.37
CA ALA A 138 36.91 -7.25 14.21
C ALA A 138 38.09 -6.33 14.58
N ARG A 139 37.87 -5.37 15.49
CA ARG A 139 38.92 -4.45 15.97
C ARG A 139 40.04 -5.19 16.69
N ASP A 140 39.71 -6.16 17.54
CA ASP A 140 40.68 -6.99 18.25
C ASP A 140 41.55 -7.82 17.26
N ALA A 141 41.01 -8.11 16.07
CA ALA A 141 41.72 -8.78 14.98
C ALA A 141 42.47 -7.81 14.02
N GLY A 142 42.42 -6.50 14.28
CA GLY A 142 43.11 -5.46 13.50
C GLY A 142 42.41 -5.01 12.23
N TYR A 143 41.07 -5.05 12.20
CA TYR A 143 40.29 -4.64 11.04
C TYR A 143 40.00 -3.13 11.01
N ASP A 144 39.96 -2.59 9.78
CA ASP A 144 39.24 -1.35 9.49
C ASP A 144 37.74 -1.68 9.36
N VAL A 145 36.90 -0.94 10.09
CA VAL A 145 35.47 -1.21 10.21
C VAL A 145 34.65 -0.08 9.61
N GLU A 146 33.78 -0.44 8.68
CA GLU A 146 32.84 0.45 8.03
C GLU A 146 31.40 0.01 8.33
N ALA A 147 30.53 0.94 8.72
CA ALA A 147 29.12 0.68 8.91
C ALA A 147 28.31 1.26 7.74
N ARG A 148 27.53 0.42 7.06
CA ARG A 148 26.58 0.84 6.01
C ARG A 148 25.16 0.61 6.46
N ALA A 149 24.30 1.62 6.46
CA ALA A 149 22.88 1.48 6.79
C ALA A 149 22.00 1.73 5.56
N VAL A 150 20.98 0.88 5.38
CA VAL A 150 19.98 1.05 4.32
C VAL A 150 18.77 1.80 4.85
N ALA A 151 18.56 3.02 4.37
CA ALA A 151 17.46 3.88 4.72
C ALA A 151 16.25 3.64 3.84
N VAL A 152 15.17 3.14 4.46
CA VAL A 152 13.89 2.84 3.81
C VAL A 152 12.75 3.14 4.77
N ASN A 153 11.67 3.73 4.25
CA ASN A 153 10.44 3.96 4.99
C ASN A 153 9.93 2.65 5.67
N PRO A 154 9.62 2.65 6.97
CA PRO A 154 9.20 1.45 7.69
C PRO A 154 7.98 0.72 7.10
N ARG A 155 7.02 1.45 6.52
CA ARG A 155 5.85 0.83 5.87
C ARG A 155 6.23 0.14 4.56
N LEU A 156 7.17 0.73 3.80
CA LEU A 156 7.73 0.13 2.58
C LEU A 156 8.51 -1.15 2.90
N SER A 157 9.31 -1.17 3.97
CA SER A 157 10.03 -2.39 4.37
C SER A 157 9.09 -3.47 4.90
N TRP A 158 8.01 -3.11 5.60
CA TRP A 158 7.01 -4.06 6.07
C TRP A 158 6.24 -4.71 4.91
N GLN A 159 5.78 -3.91 3.95
CA GLN A 159 5.22 -4.43 2.70
C GLN A 159 6.22 -5.36 2.00
N GLY A 160 7.48 -4.93 1.88
CA GLY A 160 8.52 -5.74 1.24
C GLY A 160 8.69 -7.13 1.87
N ASN A 161 8.47 -7.27 3.18
CA ASN A 161 8.46 -8.58 3.84
C ASN A 161 7.29 -9.46 3.39
N ASN A 162 6.09 -8.88 3.28
CA ASN A 162 4.89 -9.60 2.82
C ASN A 162 5.02 -9.99 1.34
N TYR A 163 5.47 -9.05 0.49
CA TYR A 163 5.73 -9.30 -0.92
C TYR A 163 6.72 -10.44 -1.12
N ARG A 164 7.86 -10.40 -0.41
CA ARG A 164 8.88 -11.44 -0.50
C ARG A 164 8.36 -12.78 0.02
N PHE A 165 7.57 -12.78 1.08
CA PHE A 165 6.98 -14.01 1.64
C PHE A 165 6.09 -14.71 0.60
N GLU A 166 5.17 -13.97 -0.02
CA GLU A 166 4.28 -14.51 -1.06
C GLU A 166 5.05 -14.97 -2.30
N GLU A 167 6.08 -14.23 -2.73
CA GLU A 167 6.92 -14.65 -3.86
C GLU A 167 7.70 -15.92 -3.58
N MET A 168 8.25 -16.08 -2.38
CA MET A 168 8.98 -17.30 -2.02
C MET A 168 8.04 -18.50 -1.96
N LEU A 169 6.83 -18.35 -1.41
CA LEU A 169 5.82 -19.41 -1.45
C LEU A 169 5.46 -19.80 -2.88
N ARG A 170 5.28 -18.81 -3.77
CA ARG A 170 4.96 -19.05 -5.18
C ARG A 170 6.07 -19.82 -5.91
N LEU A 171 7.32 -19.54 -5.59
CA LEU A 171 8.48 -20.22 -6.18
C LEU A 171 8.77 -21.59 -5.55
N GLY A 172 8.07 -21.97 -4.47
CA GLY A 172 8.34 -23.18 -3.72
C GLY A 172 9.60 -23.10 -2.84
N ASP A 173 10.11 -21.88 -2.63
CA ASP A 173 11.27 -21.61 -1.80
C ASP A 173 10.90 -21.54 -0.32
N ALA A 174 11.91 -21.62 0.56
CA ALA A 174 11.73 -21.50 2.01
C ALA A 174 11.29 -20.07 2.40
N ALA A 175 9.98 -19.84 2.47
CA ALA A 175 9.41 -18.54 2.78
C ALA A 175 9.50 -18.22 4.28
N ARG A 176 9.61 -16.91 4.58
CA ARG A 176 9.57 -16.42 5.95
C ARG A 176 9.09 -14.99 6.01
N ILE A 177 8.17 -14.72 6.93
CA ILE A 177 7.83 -13.37 7.36
C ILE A 177 8.35 -13.16 8.79
N PRO A 178 9.16 -12.12 9.06
CA PRO A 178 9.58 -11.83 10.43
C PRO A 178 8.39 -11.37 11.27
N PRO A 179 8.33 -11.69 12.58
CA PRO A 179 7.34 -11.10 13.47
C PRO A 179 7.42 -9.56 13.42
N GLN A 180 6.27 -8.89 13.40
CA GLN A 180 6.23 -7.43 13.22
C GLN A 180 7.02 -6.67 14.29
N HIS A 181 6.93 -7.10 15.55
CA HIS A 181 7.70 -6.49 16.63
C HIS A 181 9.22 -6.59 16.43
N VAL A 182 9.72 -7.63 15.73
CA VAL A 182 11.15 -7.76 15.37
C VAL A 182 11.53 -6.75 14.30
N HIS A 183 10.66 -6.54 13.31
CA HIS A 183 10.84 -5.51 12.29
C HIS A 183 10.87 -4.10 12.92
N ASP A 184 9.87 -3.78 13.74
CA ASP A 184 9.70 -2.45 14.33
C ASP A 184 10.82 -2.13 15.33
N ALA A 185 11.27 -3.13 16.10
CA ALA A 185 12.45 -3.00 16.94
C ALA A 185 13.72 -2.73 16.13
N ALA A 186 13.88 -3.33 14.94
CA ALA A 186 15.03 -3.08 14.07
C ALA A 186 15.01 -1.66 13.48
N VAL A 187 13.83 -1.11 13.15
CA VAL A 187 13.70 0.28 12.68
C VAL A 187 14.19 1.27 13.74
N THR A 188 13.74 1.10 14.99
CA THR A 188 14.12 1.98 16.10
C THR A 188 15.57 1.75 16.51
N GLY A 189 15.96 0.48 16.64
CA GLY A 189 17.29 0.05 17.05
C GLY A 189 18.40 0.52 16.10
N LEU A 190 18.16 0.53 14.79
CA LEU A 190 19.12 1.02 13.80
C LEU A 190 19.46 2.50 14.04
N ARG A 191 18.47 3.33 14.39
CA ARG A 191 18.68 4.76 14.68
C ARG A 191 19.60 4.96 15.88
N VAL A 192 19.34 4.21 16.96
CA VAL A 192 20.14 4.25 18.19
C VAL A 192 21.56 3.71 17.94
N SER A 193 21.68 2.63 17.16
CA SER A 193 22.98 2.06 16.81
C SER A 193 23.83 3.05 16.02
N LEU A 194 23.30 3.70 14.98
CA LEU A 194 24.05 4.70 14.20
C LEU A 194 24.54 5.88 15.05
N ASP A 195 23.68 6.37 15.95
CA ASP A 195 24.01 7.45 16.89
C ASP A 195 25.18 7.05 17.81
N LYS A 196 25.14 5.82 18.33
CA LYS A 196 26.20 5.25 19.16
C LYS A 196 27.51 5.09 18.37
N LEU A 197 27.44 4.58 17.14
CA LEU A 197 28.61 4.38 16.29
C LEU A 197 29.40 5.68 16.07
N GLU A 198 28.70 6.79 15.81
CA GLU A 198 29.34 8.09 15.60
C GLU A 198 29.78 8.75 16.91
N SER A 199 28.92 8.76 17.93
CA SER A 199 29.21 9.45 19.20
C SER A 199 30.35 8.78 20.00
N GLU A 200 30.44 7.46 19.97
CA GLU A 200 31.49 6.69 20.63
C GLU A 200 32.68 6.35 19.70
N ARG A 201 32.66 6.84 18.45
CA ARG A 201 33.75 6.65 17.46
C ARG A 201 34.14 5.18 17.27
N LEU A 202 33.15 4.29 17.17
CA LEU A 202 33.37 2.83 17.15
C LEU A 202 33.86 2.31 15.79
N VAL A 203 33.66 3.05 14.71
CA VAL A 203 33.95 2.66 13.31
C VAL A 203 34.75 3.73 12.59
N ASP A 204 35.42 3.34 11.51
CA ASP A 204 36.26 4.24 10.70
C ASP A 204 35.44 5.00 9.65
N ARG A 205 34.29 4.45 9.24
CA ARG A 205 33.40 5.10 8.28
C ARG A 205 31.94 4.71 8.51
N VAL A 206 31.03 5.66 8.34
CA VAL A 206 29.58 5.46 8.40
C VAL A 206 28.96 5.97 7.10
N GLU A 207 28.23 5.09 6.42
CA GLU A 207 27.42 5.46 5.25
C GLU A 207 25.94 5.15 5.49
N VAL A 208 25.07 6.05 5.04
CA VAL A 208 23.63 5.80 4.93
C VAL A 208 23.27 5.83 3.45
N ARG A 209 22.61 4.78 2.97
CA ARG A 209 22.27 4.59 1.56
C ARG A 209 20.78 4.32 1.38
N THR A 210 20.23 4.75 0.25
CA THR A 210 18.91 4.29 -0.19
C THR A 210 18.94 2.80 -0.57
N ARG A 211 17.76 2.18 -0.68
CA ARG A 211 17.61 0.82 -1.25
C ARG A 211 18.21 0.66 -2.64
N GLY A 212 18.23 1.73 -3.44
CA GLY A 212 18.83 1.75 -4.79
C GLY A 212 20.35 1.96 -4.80
N GLY A 213 21.00 2.03 -3.63
CA GLY A 213 22.46 2.16 -3.50
C GLY A 213 22.97 3.61 -3.49
N ARG A 214 22.12 4.61 -3.76
CA ARG A 214 22.48 6.04 -3.66
C ARG A 214 22.89 6.39 -2.23
N ILE A 215 24.06 7.02 -2.08
CA ILE A 215 24.59 7.52 -0.80
C ILE A 215 23.82 8.77 -0.38
N LEU A 216 23.29 8.76 0.84
CA LEU A 216 22.58 9.86 1.50
C LEU A 216 23.48 10.60 2.49
N TYR A 217 24.35 9.83 3.15
CA TYR A 217 25.29 10.29 4.14
C TYR A 217 26.56 9.44 4.05
N ASP A 218 27.70 10.09 4.22
CA ASP A 218 29.01 9.47 4.23
C ASP A 218 29.92 10.31 5.12
N ASN A 219 30.46 9.68 6.15
CA ASN A 219 31.41 10.29 7.07
C ASN A 219 32.51 9.29 7.40
N GLU A 220 33.74 9.78 7.42
CA GLU A 220 34.96 8.99 7.57
C GLU A 220 35.81 9.61 8.68
N MET A 221 36.44 8.76 9.48
CA MET A 221 37.37 9.14 10.53
C MET A 221 38.73 9.48 9.91
N ARG A 222 39.27 10.66 10.22
CA ARG A 222 40.61 11.10 9.81
C ARG A 222 41.32 11.70 11.00
N ASP A 223 42.56 11.26 11.25
CA ASP A 223 43.39 11.71 12.37
C ASP A 223 42.68 11.64 13.74
N GLY A 224 41.79 10.66 13.90
CA GLY A 224 41.03 10.41 15.14
C GLY A 224 39.74 11.22 15.28
N ASP A 225 39.41 12.11 14.33
CA ASP A 225 38.18 12.90 14.32
C ASP A 225 37.33 12.65 13.07
N TRP A 226 36.02 12.93 13.16
CA TRP A 226 35.13 12.83 12.01
C TRP A 226 35.40 13.93 10.99
N SER A 227 35.48 13.57 9.70
CA SER A 227 35.69 14.52 8.60
C SER A 227 34.54 15.52 8.44
N ARG A 228 33.34 15.17 8.90
CA ARG A 228 32.13 16.00 8.89
C ARG A 228 31.43 15.91 10.24
N ALA A 229 30.54 16.87 10.51
CA ALA A 229 29.67 16.80 11.68
C ALA A 229 28.83 15.51 11.66
N VAL A 230 28.71 14.87 12.83
CA VAL A 230 27.91 13.65 13.00
C VAL A 230 26.45 13.88 12.59
N GLY A 231 25.87 12.92 11.90
CA GLY A 231 24.65 13.15 11.11
C GLY A 231 23.97 11.89 10.57
N ALA A 232 24.50 10.69 10.82
CA ALA A 232 24.02 9.45 10.22
C ALA A 232 22.57 9.14 10.63
N ARG A 233 22.25 9.32 11.91
CA ARG A 233 20.88 9.12 12.44
C ARG A 233 19.90 10.06 11.76
N GLN A 234 20.25 11.34 11.62
CA GLN A 234 19.38 12.36 11.02
C GLN A 234 19.17 12.05 9.53
N ALA A 235 20.21 11.65 8.80
CA ALA A 235 20.08 11.25 7.40
C ALA A 235 19.18 10.02 7.21
N LEU A 236 19.30 9.02 8.11
CA LEU A 236 18.42 7.86 8.13
C LEU A 236 16.97 8.27 8.40
N GLU A 237 16.72 9.05 9.44
CA GLU A 237 15.37 9.49 9.84
C GLU A 237 14.73 10.37 8.75
N ALA A 238 15.51 11.23 8.09
CA ALA A 238 15.05 12.08 7.00
C ALA A 238 14.55 11.25 5.81
N GLU A 239 15.27 10.21 5.39
CA GLU A 239 14.80 9.34 4.31
C GLU A 239 13.64 8.43 4.75
N GLN A 240 13.66 7.93 5.99
CA GLN A 240 12.55 7.10 6.52
C GLN A 240 11.24 7.89 6.58
N SER A 241 11.31 9.19 6.87
CA SER A 241 10.16 10.09 6.97
C SER A 241 9.91 10.91 5.70
N ARG A 242 10.74 10.74 4.65
CA ARG A 242 10.55 11.44 3.39
C ARG A 242 9.17 11.16 2.83
N PRO A 243 8.37 12.20 2.51
CA PRO A 243 7.11 12.01 1.80
C PRO A 243 7.37 11.27 0.50
N MET A 244 6.72 10.11 0.33
CA MET A 244 6.81 9.36 -0.92
C MET A 244 6.29 10.22 -2.07
N THR A 245 7.00 10.15 -3.19
CA THR A 245 6.51 10.69 -4.44
C THR A 245 5.24 9.95 -4.86
N ARG A 246 4.42 10.58 -5.68
CA ARG A 246 3.18 9.96 -6.17
C ARG A 246 3.43 8.67 -6.97
N PRO A 247 4.52 8.52 -7.77
CA PRO A 247 4.86 7.24 -8.38
C PRO A 247 5.23 6.17 -7.34
N GLU A 248 6.03 6.51 -6.33
CA GLU A 248 6.39 5.59 -5.24
C GLU A 248 5.15 5.13 -4.45
N LEU A 249 4.20 6.05 -4.19
CA LEU A 249 2.91 5.73 -3.56
C LEU A 249 2.05 4.78 -4.40
N GLN A 250 2.07 4.93 -5.73
CA GLN A 250 1.32 4.04 -6.60
C GLN A 250 1.94 2.65 -6.60
N SER A 251 3.25 2.55 -6.80
CA SER A 251 3.95 1.27 -6.71
C SER A 251 3.74 0.60 -5.35
N PHE A 252 3.72 1.40 -4.27
CA PHE A 252 3.38 0.91 -2.95
C PHE A 252 1.92 0.42 -2.85
N ALA A 253 0.95 1.02 -3.52
CA ALA A 253 -0.41 0.45 -3.55
C ALA A 253 -0.45 -0.85 -4.37
N ASP A 254 0.16 -0.85 -5.55
CA ASP A 254 0.19 -1.99 -6.47
C ASP A 254 0.86 -3.23 -5.84
N ASP A 255 1.95 -3.04 -5.10
CA ASP A 255 2.66 -4.10 -4.39
C ASP A 255 1.80 -4.72 -3.26
N TRP A 256 0.92 -3.95 -2.64
CA TRP A 256 -0.04 -4.49 -1.67
C TRP A 256 -1.16 -5.27 -2.34
N ASP A 257 -1.71 -4.75 -3.44
CA ASP A 257 -2.72 -5.46 -4.23
C ASP A 257 -2.17 -6.79 -4.76
N TYR A 258 -0.89 -6.81 -5.15
CA TYR A 258 -0.18 -8.02 -5.53
C TYR A 258 -0.10 -9.04 -4.38
N VAL A 259 0.30 -8.61 -3.18
CA VAL A 259 0.34 -9.47 -1.99
C VAL A 259 -1.03 -10.08 -1.73
N VAL A 260 -2.08 -9.26 -1.72
CA VAL A 260 -3.46 -9.73 -1.47
C VAL A 260 -3.89 -10.74 -2.54
N SER A 261 -3.60 -10.46 -3.81
CA SER A 261 -3.92 -11.37 -4.93
C SER A 261 -3.21 -12.72 -4.77
N ARG A 262 -1.94 -12.75 -4.37
CA ARG A 262 -1.20 -13.99 -4.13
C ARG A 262 -1.74 -14.78 -2.94
N MET A 263 -2.11 -14.08 -1.86
CA MET A 263 -2.78 -14.71 -0.72
C MET A 263 -4.09 -15.38 -1.13
N GLU A 264 -4.88 -14.74 -2.00
CA GLU A 264 -6.13 -15.30 -2.53
C GLU A 264 -5.88 -16.51 -3.43
N GLU A 265 -4.92 -16.42 -4.35
CA GLU A 265 -4.55 -17.53 -5.26
C GLU A 265 -4.12 -18.79 -4.49
N ARG A 266 -3.36 -18.64 -3.40
CA ARG A 266 -2.93 -19.78 -2.56
C ARG A 266 -3.98 -20.21 -1.53
N ASN A 267 -5.17 -19.61 -1.54
CA ASN A 267 -6.24 -19.84 -0.57
C ASN A 267 -5.78 -19.64 0.89
N ALA A 268 -5.11 -18.52 1.17
CA ALA A 268 -4.78 -18.13 2.54
C ALA A 268 -6.06 -17.94 3.38
N PRO A 269 -6.01 -18.11 4.71
CA PRO A 269 -7.18 -17.91 5.57
C PRO A 269 -7.81 -16.52 5.43
N ASP A 270 -9.15 -16.45 5.35
CA ASP A 270 -9.89 -15.21 5.10
C ASP A 270 -9.60 -14.11 6.13
N ASP A 271 -9.39 -14.48 7.40
CA ASP A 271 -9.03 -13.56 8.47
C ASP A 271 -7.65 -12.91 8.23
N ARG A 272 -6.70 -13.68 7.67
CA ARG A 272 -5.37 -13.18 7.30
C ARG A 272 -5.43 -12.26 6.10
N ILE A 273 -6.22 -12.61 5.07
CA ILE A 273 -6.44 -11.75 3.90
C ILE A 273 -7.08 -10.42 4.35
N ALA A 274 -8.10 -10.48 5.22
CA ALA A 274 -8.76 -9.30 5.75
C ALA A 274 -7.82 -8.40 6.56
N ALA A 275 -6.94 -8.99 7.38
CA ALA A 275 -5.94 -8.25 8.15
C ALA A 275 -4.94 -7.52 7.23
N VAL A 276 -4.43 -8.20 6.20
CA VAL A 276 -3.50 -7.60 5.23
C VAL A 276 -4.17 -6.53 4.39
N ARG A 277 -5.41 -6.74 3.92
CA ARG A 277 -6.20 -5.71 3.22
C ARG A 277 -6.41 -4.46 4.06
N THR A 278 -6.77 -4.63 5.34
CA THR A 278 -6.94 -3.52 6.28
C THR A 278 -5.64 -2.74 6.42
N ARG A 279 -4.52 -3.45 6.62
CA ARG A 279 -3.20 -2.85 6.73
C ARG A 279 -2.79 -2.10 5.45
N ALA A 280 -3.03 -2.67 4.28
CA ALA A 280 -2.74 -2.02 3.00
C ALA A 280 -3.46 -0.67 2.86
N VAL A 281 -4.76 -0.64 3.19
CA VAL A 281 -5.56 0.60 3.17
C VAL A 281 -5.03 1.63 4.17
N GLU A 282 -4.70 1.22 5.39
CA GLU A 282 -4.11 2.09 6.42
C GLU A 282 -2.77 2.68 5.98
N ASP A 283 -1.86 1.84 5.47
CA ASP A 283 -0.54 2.26 5.03
C ASP A 283 -0.64 3.26 3.86
N VAL A 284 -1.46 2.97 2.86
CA VAL A 284 -1.69 3.86 1.71
C VAL A 284 -2.30 5.19 2.15
N ASN A 285 -3.32 5.16 3.02
CA ASN A 285 -3.95 6.39 3.54
C ASN A 285 -2.99 7.25 4.37
N TYR A 286 -2.14 6.61 5.19
CA TYR A 286 -1.12 7.30 5.96
C TYR A 286 -0.14 8.04 5.04
N LEU A 287 0.42 7.35 4.05
CA LEU A 287 1.42 7.93 3.15
C LEU A 287 0.80 8.98 2.21
N LEU A 288 -0.46 8.80 1.79
CA LEU A 288 -1.21 9.83 1.07
C LEU A 288 -1.41 11.10 1.92
N THR A 289 -1.69 10.95 3.21
CA THR A 289 -1.86 12.09 4.13
C THR A 289 -0.54 12.82 4.33
N GLN A 290 0.55 12.07 4.53
CA GLN A 290 1.91 12.62 4.62
C GLN A 290 2.29 13.43 3.36
N ARG A 291 1.97 12.92 2.17
CA ARG A 291 2.21 13.65 0.91
C ARG A 291 1.37 14.92 0.80
N ARG A 292 0.09 14.88 1.22
CA ARG A 292 -0.78 16.07 1.22
C ARG A 292 -0.24 17.17 2.14
N ALA A 293 0.31 16.81 3.30
CA ALA A 293 0.93 17.76 4.21
C ALA A 293 2.17 18.41 3.57
N ALA A 294 3.03 17.61 2.91
CA ALA A 294 4.20 18.12 2.19
C ALA A 294 3.82 19.04 1.01
N ASP A 295 2.76 18.71 0.26
CA ASP A 295 2.22 19.54 -0.81
C ASP A 295 1.68 20.91 -0.27
N GLY A 296 1.22 20.95 0.98
CA GLY A 296 0.68 22.15 1.63
C GLY A 296 1.75 23.20 2.00
N ASP A 297 2.92 22.76 2.46
CA ASP A 297 4.05 23.63 2.82
C ASP A 297 4.76 24.23 1.59
N GLU A 298 4.83 23.51 0.47
CA GLU A 298 5.36 24.04 -0.79
C GLU A 298 4.43 25.10 -1.43
N GLY A 299 3.13 25.03 -1.12
CA GLY A 299 2.10 25.94 -1.63
C GLY A 299 2.23 27.39 -1.16
N SER A 300 2.97 27.66 -0.08
CA SER A 300 3.19 29.04 0.41
C SER A 300 4.28 29.80 -0.37
N ARG A 301 5.11 29.12 -1.19
CA ARG A 301 6.26 29.75 -1.89
C ARG A 301 6.11 29.86 -3.41
N ARG A 302 5.05 29.34 -4.02
CA ARG A 302 4.83 29.50 -5.47
C ARG A 302 3.53 30.22 -5.75
N GLY A 303 3.68 31.51 -6.02
CA GLY A 303 2.64 32.34 -6.63
C GLY A 303 2.05 31.68 -7.87
N ARG A 304 0.76 31.92 -8.03
CA ARG A 304 -0.13 31.40 -9.07
C ARG A 304 0.45 31.61 -10.48
N THR A 305 0.63 30.53 -11.23
CA THR A 305 0.69 30.57 -12.70
C THR A 305 -0.06 29.38 -13.29
N ILE A 306 -1.10 29.66 -14.06
CA ILE A 306 -1.88 28.71 -14.83
C ILE A 306 -1.02 28.25 -16.01
N PHE A 307 -0.66 26.96 -16.09
CA PHE A 307 0.02 26.39 -17.25
C PHE A 307 -0.92 25.50 -18.07
N GLN A 308 -1.34 26.00 -19.22
CA GLN A 308 -1.89 25.24 -20.33
C GLN A 308 -0.75 24.66 -21.19
N SER A 309 0.01 23.67 -20.71
CA SER A 309 0.95 22.93 -21.58
C SER A 309 0.38 21.56 -21.98
N GLN A 310 0.55 21.20 -23.25
CA GLN A 310 0.28 19.83 -23.72
C GLN A 310 1.16 18.85 -22.95
N ALA A 311 0.60 17.70 -22.56
CA ALA A 311 1.30 16.62 -21.87
C ALA A 311 2.58 16.25 -22.64
N ASP A 312 3.73 16.29 -21.96
CA ASP A 312 4.99 15.80 -22.52
C ASP A 312 4.98 14.27 -22.52
N GLY A 313 4.42 13.69 -23.59
CA GLY A 313 4.34 12.25 -23.77
C GLY A 313 5.71 11.55 -23.82
N LEU A 314 6.82 12.28 -23.99
CA LEU A 314 8.17 11.73 -23.91
C LEU A 314 8.68 11.67 -22.46
N GLY A 315 8.48 12.73 -21.67
CA GLY A 315 8.88 12.72 -20.25
C GLY A 315 8.27 11.55 -19.49
N LEU A 316 6.99 11.29 -19.76
CA LEU A 316 6.27 10.12 -19.23
C LEU A 316 6.79 8.78 -19.76
N PHE A 317 7.25 8.74 -21.01
CA PHE A 317 7.79 7.54 -21.64
C PHE A 317 9.18 7.16 -21.10
N VAL A 318 10.05 8.15 -20.87
CA VAL A 318 11.40 7.94 -20.29
C VAL A 318 11.29 7.50 -18.82
N GLU A 319 10.39 8.09 -18.05
CA GLU A 319 10.09 7.67 -16.66
C GLU A 319 9.58 6.22 -16.60
N LEU A 320 8.80 5.79 -17.58
CA LEU A 320 8.31 4.41 -17.69
C LEU A 320 9.38 3.42 -18.15
N TYR A 321 10.27 3.85 -19.05
CA TYR A 321 11.34 3.04 -19.61
C TYR A 321 12.34 2.58 -18.53
N ASP A 322 12.75 3.50 -17.64
CA ASP A 322 13.67 3.19 -16.54
C ASP A 322 13.05 2.19 -15.52
N ASN A 323 11.73 2.12 -15.46
CA ASN A 323 10.98 1.17 -14.64
C ASN A 323 10.62 -0.15 -15.35
N ALA A 324 10.76 -0.22 -16.69
CA ALA A 324 10.38 -1.37 -17.52
C ALA A 324 11.55 -2.31 -17.86
N VAL A 325 12.77 -2.06 -17.36
CA VAL A 325 13.90 -2.99 -17.49
C VAL A 325 13.71 -4.16 -16.51
N ARG A 326 12.78 -5.05 -16.83
CA ARG A 326 12.72 -6.45 -16.40
C ARG A 326 12.40 -7.28 -17.65
N ASP A 327 13.07 -8.43 -17.78
CA ASP A 327 13.26 -9.23 -18.99
C ASP A 327 12.09 -9.34 -20.00
N ALA A 328 12.46 -9.54 -21.27
CA ALA A 328 11.54 -9.65 -22.41
C ALA A 328 10.66 -10.93 -22.41
N GLU A 329 10.72 -11.74 -21.35
CA GLU A 329 10.02 -13.03 -21.27
C GLU A 329 8.86 -13.02 -20.26
N ARG A 330 8.67 -11.94 -19.49
CA ARG A 330 7.48 -11.75 -18.63
C ARG A 330 6.47 -10.77 -19.23
N ARG A 331 5.59 -11.30 -20.10
CA ARG A 331 4.53 -10.52 -20.77
C ARG A 331 3.39 -10.08 -19.82
N PRO A 332 3.04 -8.78 -19.74
CA PRO A 332 1.76 -8.28 -19.24
C PRO A 332 0.74 -8.09 -20.38
N ALA A 333 0.58 -9.09 -21.27
CA ALA A 333 -0.29 -8.97 -22.44
C ALA A 333 -1.78 -8.87 -22.08
N GLY A 334 -2.22 -9.59 -21.03
CA GLY A 334 -3.62 -9.61 -20.60
C GLY A 334 -4.16 -8.25 -20.11
N ASN A 335 -3.33 -7.40 -19.51
CA ASN A 335 -3.75 -6.08 -19.05
C ASN A 335 -3.86 -5.06 -20.19
N ILE A 336 -3.08 -5.21 -21.26
CA ILE A 336 -3.15 -4.33 -22.45
C ILE A 336 -4.34 -4.72 -23.30
N GLU A 337 -4.59 -6.02 -23.45
CA GLU A 337 -5.78 -6.57 -24.10
C GLU A 337 -7.07 -6.13 -23.40
N ALA A 338 -7.17 -6.32 -22.08
CA ALA A 338 -8.32 -5.86 -21.30
C ALA A 338 -8.55 -4.34 -21.40
N HIS A 339 -7.46 -3.55 -21.44
CA HIS A 339 -7.53 -2.10 -21.63
C HIS A 339 -8.01 -1.69 -23.02
N ALA A 340 -7.50 -2.33 -24.08
CA ALA A 340 -7.90 -2.04 -25.45
C ALA A 340 -9.38 -2.37 -25.69
N SER A 341 -9.84 -3.54 -25.20
CA SER A 341 -11.22 -3.97 -25.29
C SER A 341 -12.16 -3.13 -24.42
N GLY A 342 -11.76 -2.79 -23.19
CA GLY A 342 -12.52 -1.92 -22.30
C GLY A 342 -12.76 -0.53 -22.87
N ARG A 343 -11.79 0.03 -23.60
CA ARG A 343 -11.91 1.36 -24.24
C ARG A 343 -13.00 1.40 -25.31
N LEU A 344 -13.08 0.38 -26.17
CA LEU A 344 -14.13 0.32 -27.19
C LEU A 344 -15.51 0.16 -26.54
N ALA A 345 -15.62 -0.64 -25.47
CA ALA A 345 -16.85 -0.81 -24.71
C ALA A 345 -17.30 0.50 -24.07
N GLN A 346 -16.39 1.26 -23.46
CA GLN A 346 -16.67 2.58 -22.88
C GLN A 346 -17.07 3.61 -23.95
N THR A 347 -16.44 3.58 -25.13
CA THR A 347 -16.80 4.44 -26.25
C THR A 347 -18.22 4.15 -26.74
N TYR A 348 -18.58 2.87 -26.84
CA TYR A 348 -19.93 2.44 -27.20
C TYR A 348 -20.97 2.81 -26.14
N MET A 349 -20.68 2.60 -24.85
CA MET A 349 -21.54 3.05 -23.75
C MET A 349 -21.77 4.57 -23.77
N ALA A 350 -20.75 5.37 -24.11
CA ALA A 350 -20.91 6.81 -24.24
C ALA A 350 -21.86 7.19 -25.39
N LEU A 351 -21.77 6.53 -26.56
CA LEU A 351 -22.71 6.74 -27.67
C LEU A 351 -24.14 6.32 -27.30
N LYS A 352 -24.29 5.20 -26.59
CA LYS A 352 -25.59 4.74 -26.08
C LYS A 352 -26.19 5.70 -25.06
N LEU A 353 -25.37 6.33 -24.21
CA LEU A 353 -25.84 7.38 -23.30
C LEU A 353 -26.31 8.63 -24.05
N VAL A 354 -25.65 9.00 -25.16
CA VAL A 354 -26.11 10.10 -26.02
C VAL A 354 -27.47 9.76 -26.63
N GLU A 355 -27.63 8.53 -27.15
CA GLU A 355 -28.88 8.01 -27.69
C GLU A 355 -30.00 8.02 -26.63
N ALA A 356 -29.71 7.53 -25.42
CA ALA A 356 -30.66 7.54 -24.31
C ALA A 356 -31.02 8.97 -23.86
N ALA A 357 -30.06 9.88 -23.78
CA ALA A 357 -30.33 11.27 -23.40
C ALA A 357 -31.20 11.99 -24.43
N ARG A 358 -31.00 11.71 -25.73
CA ARG A 358 -31.85 12.19 -26.83
C ARG A 358 -33.27 11.66 -26.68
N ASP A 359 -33.43 10.35 -26.53
CA ASP A 359 -34.74 9.70 -26.47
C ASP A 359 -35.55 10.10 -25.22
N LEU A 360 -34.85 10.50 -24.15
CA LEU A 360 -35.45 11.03 -22.92
C LEU A 360 -35.72 12.55 -22.96
N GLY A 361 -35.35 13.25 -24.04
CA GLY A 361 -35.49 14.71 -24.15
C GLY A 361 -34.63 15.49 -23.16
N LEU A 362 -33.49 14.94 -22.72
CA LEU A 362 -32.58 15.57 -21.75
C LEU A 362 -31.57 16.52 -22.40
N LEU A 363 -31.52 16.55 -23.73
CA LEU A 363 -30.60 17.36 -24.51
C LEU A 363 -31.27 18.66 -24.96
N PRO A 364 -30.56 19.80 -24.94
CA PRO A 364 -31.06 21.07 -25.48
C PRO A 364 -31.20 21.02 -27.00
N GLU A 365 -32.22 21.69 -27.56
CA GLU A 365 -32.59 21.61 -28.98
C GLU A 365 -31.46 22.04 -29.95
N ASP A 366 -30.64 23.03 -29.57
CA ASP A 366 -29.51 23.54 -30.37
C ASP A 366 -28.13 23.10 -29.84
N GLY A 367 -28.08 22.09 -28.98
CA GLY A 367 -26.84 21.62 -28.37
C GLY A 367 -25.98 20.78 -29.31
N LYS A 368 -24.68 21.08 -29.40
CA LYS A 368 -23.70 20.24 -30.12
C LYS A 368 -22.80 19.50 -29.15
N PHE A 369 -22.57 18.22 -29.39
CA PHE A 369 -21.60 17.45 -28.63
C PHE A 369 -20.18 17.84 -28.99
N VAL A 370 -19.35 18.03 -27.98
CA VAL A 370 -17.92 18.24 -28.10
C VAL A 370 -17.21 17.31 -27.12
N ALA A 371 -16.27 16.52 -27.64
CA ALA A 371 -15.33 15.70 -26.90
C ALA A 371 -14.32 16.64 -26.27
N THR A 372 -14.61 16.89 -25.01
CA THR A 372 -13.79 17.70 -24.15
C THR A 372 -12.66 16.86 -23.58
N ARG A 373 -11.53 17.51 -23.29
CA ARG A 373 -10.65 16.98 -22.25
C ARG A 373 -11.41 17.16 -20.92
N ALA A 374 -11.20 16.28 -19.94
CA ALA A 374 -11.93 16.29 -18.66
C ALA A 374 -12.27 17.71 -18.18
N MET A 375 -13.55 18.09 -18.20
CA MET A 375 -14.02 19.45 -17.84
C MET A 375 -14.01 19.68 -16.32
N VAL A 376 -14.14 18.61 -15.53
CA VAL A 376 -13.80 18.63 -14.10
C VAL A 376 -12.32 18.34 -13.99
N GLN A 377 -11.53 19.41 -14.09
CA GLN A 377 -10.18 19.42 -13.54
C GLN A 377 -10.30 19.82 -12.09
N ASP A 378 -10.04 18.86 -11.19
CA ASP A 378 -9.75 19.23 -9.83
C ASP A 378 -8.60 20.25 -9.88
N LYS A 379 -8.65 21.36 -9.11
CA LYS A 379 -7.57 22.36 -8.98
C LYS A 379 -6.26 21.76 -8.40
N ARG A 380 -6.14 20.43 -8.40
CA ARG A 380 -5.11 19.53 -7.86
C ARG A 380 -4.34 18.75 -8.94
N GLY A 381 -4.41 19.16 -10.20
CA GLY A 381 -3.40 18.76 -11.18
C GLY A 381 -2.09 19.51 -10.89
N THR A 382 -1.14 18.85 -10.22
CA THR A 382 0.23 19.38 -10.10
C THR A 382 0.94 19.27 -11.44
N GLN A 383 1.91 20.14 -11.70
CA GLN A 383 2.76 20.12 -12.91
C GLN A 383 3.45 18.77 -13.17
N GLU A 384 3.51 17.88 -12.18
CA GLU A 384 4.12 16.54 -12.28
C GLU A 384 3.24 15.45 -12.91
N PHE A 385 1.94 15.67 -13.07
CA PHE A 385 1.05 14.71 -13.72
C PHE A 385 0.21 15.44 -14.76
N PRO A 386 0.44 15.23 -16.07
CA PRO A 386 -0.58 15.57 -17.05
C PRO A 386 -1.86 14.80 -16.66
N ALA A 387 -2.99 15.50 -16.65
CA ALA A 387 -4.26 15.05 -16.12
C ALA A 387 -4.57 13.58 -16.45
N ALA A 388 -5.07 12.81 -15.48
CA ALA A 388 -5.67 11.50 -15.75
C ALA A 388 -6.68 11.65 -16.90
N HIS A 389 -6.42 10.97 -18.01
CA HIS A 389 -7.28 11.01 -19.17
C HIS A 389 -8.53 10.18 -18.88
N ARG A 390 -9.73 10.76 -19.04
CA ARG A 390 -10.98 10.00 -19.06
C ARG A 390 -11.05 9.27 -20.40
N LEU A 391 -11.41 7.99 -20.37
CA LEU A 391 -11.65 7.19 -21.58
C LEU A 391 -13.10 6.69 -21.61
N PRO A 392 -13.82 6.89 -22.74
CA PRO A 392 -13.45 7.79 -23.84
C PRO A 392 -13.32 9.24 -23.34
N ALA A 393 -12.83 10.13 -24.21
CA ALA A 393 -12.83 11.56 -23.93
C ALA A 393 -14.22 12.00 -23.45
N ASP A 394 -14.26 12.82 -22.40
CA ASP A 394 -15.49 13.27 -21.75
C ASP A 394 -16.35 14.05 -22.75
N LEU A 395 -17.64 13.77 -22.80
CA LEU A 395 -18.57 14.42 -23.72
C LEU A 395 -19.30 15.56 -23.01
N ALA A 396 -19.34 16.72 -23.66
CA ALA A 396 -20.15 17.85 -23.23
C ALA A 396 -21.05 18.34 -24.34
N VAL A 397 -22.22 18.85 -23.98
CA VAL A 397 -23.12 19.57 -24.87
C VAL A 397 -22.78 21.05 -24.79
N GLU A 398 -22.43 21.65 -25.92
CA GLU A 398 -22.17 23.07 -26.10
C GLU A 398 -23.39 23.73 -26.75
N THR A 399 -23.96 24.73 -26.10
CA THR A 399 -25.08 25.54 -26.60
C THR A 399 -24.58 26.72 -27.45
N PRO A 400 -25.42 27.35 -28.29
CA PRO A 400 -25.01 28.44 -29.20
C PRO A 400 -24.41 29.68 -28.51
N ASP A 401 -24.71 29.87 -27.23
CA ASP A 401 -24.15 30.91 -26.36
C ASP A 401 -22.74 30.57 -25.82
N GLY A 402 -22.21 29.39 -26.17
CA GLY A 402 -20.90 28.90 -25.76
C GLY A 402 -20.88 28.23 -24.39
N ALA A 403 -22.02 28.08 -23.72
CA ALA A 403 -22.09 27.34 -22.45
C ALA A 403 -21.91 25.83 -22.69
N ARG A 404 -21.14 25.18 -21.82
CA ARG A 404 -20.84 23.74 -21.92
C ARG A 404 -21.31 23.01 -20.67
N ARG A 405 -22.06 21.93 -20.86
CA ARG A 405 -22.52 21.03 -19.79
C ARG A 405 -22.14 19.59 -20.11
N ARG A 406 -21.61 18.84 -19.15
CA ARG A 406 -21.21 17.43 -19.39
C ARG A 406 -22.42 16.57 -19.65
N LEU A 407 -22.27 15.55 -20.50
CA LEU A 407 -23.32 14.54 -20.77
C LEU A 407 -23.86 13.96 -19.46
N THR A 408 -22.98 13.57 -18.52
CA THR A 408 -23.39 13.04 -17.20
C THR A 408 -24.31 13.99 -16.43
N ASP A 409 -24.11 15.30 -16.56
CA ASP A 409 -24.87 16.31 -15.80
C ASP A 409 -26.29 16.52 -16.34
N HIS A 410 -26.63 15.98 -17.52
CA HIS A 410 -27.99 15.99 -18.08
C HIS A 410 -28.92 14.96 -17.45
N PHE A 411 -28.37 13.91 -16.83
CA PHE A 411 -29.13 12.90 -16.09
C PHE A 411 -29.53 13.46 -14.72
N ALA A 412 -30.77 13.29 -14.25
CA ALA A 412 -31.25 13.86 -12.99
C ALA A 412 -30.94 12.97 -11.78
N VAL A 413 -30.87 11.65 -11.95
CA VAL A 413 -30.63 10.70 -10.86
C VAL A 413 -29.15 10.71 -10.46
N VAL A 414 -28.88 11.08 -9.21
CA VAL A 414 -27.50 11.18 -8.67
C VAL A 414 -26.74 9.86 -8.79
N LEU A 415 -27.39 8.72 -8.54
CA LEU A 415 -26.78 7.39 -8.68
C LEU A 415 -26.42 7.06 -10.14
N ASN A 416 -27.22 7.51 -11.11
CA ASN A 416 -26.88 7.39 -12.52
C ASN A 416 -25.63 8.19 -12.85
N ARG A 417 -25.50 9.42 -12.33
CA ARG A 417 -24.29 10.25 -12.53
C ARG A 417 -23.04 9.56 -11.99
N VAL A 418 -23.12 8.98 -10.80
CA VAL A 418 -22.00 8.25 -10.17
C VAL A 418 -21.64 6.99 -10.96
N ALA A 419 -22.63 6.23 -11.43
CA ALA A 419 -22.40 5.03 -12.24
C ALA A 419 -21.79 5.37 -13.61
N VAL A 420 -22.31 6.39 -14.29
CA VAL A 420 -21.79 6.87 -15.58
C VAL A 420 -20.36 7.37 -15.45
N ASP A 421 -20.05 8.14 -14.41
CA ASP A 421 -18.68 8.63 -14.17
C ASP A 421 -17.71 7.51 -13.73
N ARG A 422 -18.21 6.41 -13.14
CA ARG A 422 -17.40 5.27 -12.72
C ARG A 422 -17.16 4.25 -13.82
N GLU A 423 -18.17 3.94 -14.63
CA GLU A 423 -18.15 2.81 -15.58
C GLU A 423 -17.96 3.26 -17.04
N VAL A 424 -18.40 4.47 -17.41
CA VAL A 424 -18.31 4.99 -18.79
C VAL A 424 -17.20 6.02 -18.94
N PHE A 425 -17.15 7.04 -18.08
CA PHE A 425 -16.08 8.05 -18.08
C PHE A 425 -15.08 7.83 -16.96
N SER A 426 -14.83 6.54 -16.69
CA SER A 426 -13.93 6.05 -15.66
C SER A 426 -12.52 6.62 -15.84
N ARG A 427 -11.75 6.65 -14.75
CA ARG A 427 -10.31 6.92 -14.85
C ARG A 427 -9.64 5.64 -15.35
N THR A 428 -8.69 5.75 -16.26
CA THR A 428 -7.82 4.61 -16.53
C THR A 428 -7.01 4.26 -15.29
N ASP A 429 -6.91 2.96 -15.00
CA ASP A 429 -6.10 2.46 -13.90
C ASP A 429 -4.64 2.89 -14.07
N ARG A 430 -4.01 3.25 -12.94
CA ARG A 430 -2.63 3.75 -12.90
C ARG A 430 -1.59 2.66 -13.25
N LEU A 431 -2.03 1.41 -13.35
CA LEU A 431 -1.23 0.20 -13.58
C LEU A 431 -0.72 0.05 -15.02
N SER A 432 -1.39 0.61 -16.05
CA SER A 432 -0.98 0.48 -17.46
C SER A 432 -0.60 1.82 -18.08
N ARG A 433 0.42 2.49 -17.52
CA ARG A 433 0.83 3.83 -17.98
C ARG A 433 1.27 3.87 -19.45
N MET A 434 1.75 2.75 -20.02
CA MET A 434 2.08 2.64 -21.46
C MET A 434 0.82 2.69 -22.33
N ALA A 435 -0.31 2.12 -21.87
CA ALA A 435 -1.59 2.22 -22.55
C ALA A 435 -2.15 3.66 -22.49
N ASN A 436 -1.92 4.39 -21.40
CA ASN A 436 -2.29 5.81 -21.28
C ASN A 436 -1.49 6.72 -22.25
N VAL A 437 -0.19 6.43 -22.47
CA VAL A 437 0.60 7.13 -23.49
C VAL A 437 0.03 6.84 -24.90
N MET A 438 -0.33 5.58 -25.14
CA MET A 438 -0.98 5.18 -26.39
C MET A 438 -2.31 5.90 -26.61
N ASP A 439 -3.14 6.03 -25.58
CA ASP A 439 -4.39 6.78 -25.62
C ASP A 439 -4.22 8.23 -26.04
N SER A 440 -3.29 8.93 -25.39
CA SER A 440 -2.95 10.30 -25.73
C SER A 440 -2.49 10.43 -27.19
N TRP A 441 -1.77 9.43 -27.71
CA TRP A 441 -1.33 9.41 -29.11
C TRP A 441 -2.47 9.17 -30.08
N LEU A 442 -3.42 8.30 -29.75
CA LEU A 442 -4.62 8.04 -30.56
C LEU A 442 -5.56 9.25 -30.58
N GLU A 443 -5.74 9.95 -29.45
CA GLU A 443 -6.45 11.23 -29.41
C GLU A 443 -5.79 12.29 -30.30
N ALA A 444 -4.46 12.44 -30.19
CA ALA A 444 -3.67 13.36 -31.01
C ALA A 444 -3.59 12.92 -32.49
N ALA A 445 -3.96 11.68 -32.80
CA ALA A 445 -4.08 11.15 -34.15
C ALA A 445 -5.50 11.33 -34.74
N GLY A 446 -6.45 11.87 -33.97
CA GLY A 446 -7.75 12.32 -34.49
C GLY A 446 -8.98 11.73 -33.79
N MET A 447 -8.81 10.82 -32.82
CA MET A 447 -9.95 10.12 -32.19
C MET A 447 -10.96 11.04 -31.50
N ARG A 448 -10.54 12.20 -30.99
CA ARG A 448 -11.47 13.20 -30.44
C ARG A 448 -12.47 13.71 -31.49
N LYS A 449 -11.98 14.05 -32.68
CA LYS A 449 -12.83 14.52 -33.79
C LYS A 449 -13.73 13.40 -34.32
N THR A 450 -13.26 12.16 -34.27
CA THR A 450 -14.07 10.98 -34.62
C THR A 450 -15.21 10.80 -33.64
N LEU A 451 -14.93 10.92 -32.34
CA LEU A 451 -15.94 10.81 -31.27
C LEU A 451 -16.96 11.96 -31.34
N ASP A 452 -16.51 13.20 -31.60
CA ASP A 452 -17.39 14.36 -31.86
C ASP A 452 -18.41 14.06 -32.94
N ARG A 453 -17.92 13.59 -34.09
CA ARG A 453 -18.75 13.30 -35.26
C ARG A 453 -19.76 12.21 -34.96
N ALA A 454 -19.34 11.14 -34.30
CA ALA A 454 -20.21 10.03 -33.92
C ALA A 454 -21.28 10.48 -32.92
N ALA A 455 -20.90 11.18 -31.84
CA ALA A 455 -21.84 11.66 -30.83
C ALA A 455 -22.88 12.62 -31.42
N ASN A 456 -22.48 13.56 -32.28
CA ASN A 456 -23.42 14.47 -32.93
C ASN A 456 -24.35 13.75 -33.92
N ALA A 457 -23.86 12.78 -34.68
CA ALA A 457 -24.71 11.99 -35.58
C ALA A 457 -25.76 11.16 -34.82
N VAL A 458 -25.41 10.65 -33.64
CA VAL A 458 -26.35 9.96 -32.74
C VAL A 458 -27.35 10.96 -32.14
N ALA A 459 -26.88 12.09 -31.64
CA ALA A 459 -27.72 13.11 -31.00
C ALA A 459 -28.79 13.68 -31.94
N THR A 460 -28.47 13.89 -33.22
CA THR A 460 -29.43 14.41 -34.22
C THR A 460 -30.34 13.35 -34.81
N GLY A 461 -30.19 12.07 -34.44
CA GLY A 461 -30.96 10.97 -35.02
C GLY A 461 -30.49 10.51 -36.41
N GLY A 462 -29.39 11.06 -36.93
CA GLY A 462 -28.83 10.67 -38.23
C GLY A 462 -28.18 9.28 -38.24
N MET A 463 -27.81 8.74 -37.07
CA MET A 463 -27.28 7.39 -36.89
C MET A 463 -27.75 6.81 -35.55
N SER A 464 -27.90 5.49 -35.45
CA SER A 464 -27.97 4.81 -34.15
C SER A 464 -26.57 4.71 -33.52
N ALA A 465 -26.50 4.49 -32.21
CA ALA A 465 -25.21 4.27 -31.54
C ALA A 465 -24.44 3.08 -32.14
N ASP A 466 -25.13 2.02 -32.59
CA ASP A 466 -24.56 0.88 -33.31
C ASP A 466 -23.97 1.26 -34.67
N ALA A 467 -24.71 2.04 -35.46
CA ALA A 467 -24.26 2.50 -36.76
C ALA A 467 -23.08 3.47 -36.63
N ALA A 468 -23.07 4.31 -35.60
CA ALA A 468 -21.96 5.22 -35.31
C ALA A 468 -20.71 4.47 -34.82
N MET A 469 -20.87 3.40 -34.02
CA MET A 469 -19.76 2.57 -33.57
C MET A 469 -19.06 1.88 -34.75
N THR A 470 -19.83 1.16 -35.58
CA THR A 470 -19.29 0.38 -36.71
C THR A 470 -18.87 1.28 -37.88
N GLY A 471 -19.61 2.35 -38.17
CA GLY A 471 -19.39 3.20 -39.34
C GLY A 471 -18.42 4.37 -39.13
N VAL A 472 -18.18 4.78 -37.88
CA VAL A 472 -17.38 5.98 -37.56
C VAL A 472 -16.27 5.70 -36.55
N ILE A 473 -16.58 5.05 -35.42
CA ILE A 473 -15.60 4.86 -34.33
C ILE A 473 -14.54 3.80 -34.67
N GLU A 474 -14.95 2.57 -35.03
CA GLU A 474 -14.01 1.47 -35.33
C GLU A 474 -13.07 1.82 -36.51
N PRO A 475 -13.54 2.37 -37.65
CA PRO A 475 -12.65 2.85 -38.72
C PRO A 475 -11.76 4.01 -38.28
N GLY A 476 -12.24 4.87 -37.39
CA GLY A 476 -11.48 5.96 -36.81
C GLY A 476 -10.30 5.48 -35.95
N TYR A 477 -10.52 4.46 -35.11
CA TYR A 477 -9.45 3.83 -34.32
C TYR A 477 -8.39 3.20 -35.23
N ALA A 478 -8.80 2.47 -36.27
CA ALA A 478 -7.88 1.90 -37.25
C ALA A 478 -7.01 2.98 -37.93
N ALA A 479 -7.62 4.10 -38.34
CA ALA A 479 -6.91 5.23 -38.94
C ALA A 479 -5.95 5.92 -37.96
N ALA A 480 -6.36 6.10 -36.70
CA ALA A 480 -5.56 6.71 -35.64
C ALA A 480 -4.34 5.84 -35.28
N ILE A 481 -4.52 4.51 -35.17
CA ILE A 481 -3.44 3.54 -34.93
C ILE A 481 -2.43 3.57 -36.07
N ALA A 482 -2.89 3.58 -37.32
CA ALA A 482 -2.01 3.68 -38.49
C ALA A 482 -1.19 4.99 -38.52
N LEU A 483 -1.80 6.11 -38.15
CA LEU A 483 -1.12 7.40 -38.06
C LEU A 483 -0.12 7.45 -36.89
N ALA A 484 -0.48 6.91 -35.73
CA ALA A 484 0.40 6.80 -34.57
C ALA A 484 1.64 5.93 -34.88
N ARG A 485 1.46 4.80 -35.55
CA ARG A 485 2.56 3.93 -36.01
C ARG A 485 3.50 4.65 -36.99
N ARG A 486 2.96 5.38 -37.98
CA ARG A 486 3.78 6.19 -38.91
C ARG A 486 4.57 7.29 -38.20
N ARG A 487 3.99 7.94 -37.19
CA ARG A 487 4.69 8.97 -36.38
C ARG A 487 5.82 8.36 -35.55
N LEU A 488 5.59 7.20 -34.94
CA LEU A 488 6.61 6.45 -34.19
C LEU A 488 7.82 6.14 -35.07
N ASP A 489 7.61 5.54 -36.24
CA ASP A 489 8.69 5.17 -37.16
C ASP A 489 9.46 6.38 -37.68
N ARG A 490 8.77 7.48 -38.00
CA ARG A 490 9.39 8.74 -38.44
C ARG A 490 10.28 9.36 -37.36
N ASN A 491 9.81 9.42 -36.11
CA ASN A 491 10.55 10.05 -35.02
C ASN A 491 11.83 9.28 -34.68
N PHE A 492 11.80 7.95 -34.73
CA PHE A 492 12.99 7.12 -34.53
C PHE A 492 14.00 7.26 -35.68
N ALA A 493 13.54 7.35 -36.94
CA ALA A 493 14.42 7.55 -38.09
C ALA A 493 15.10 8.93 -38.12
N ILE A 494 14.52 9.95 -37.47
CA ILE A 494 15.13 11.26 -37.28
C ILE A 494 16.16 11.20 -36.13
N ALA A 495 15.84 10.49 -35.03
CA ALA A 495 16.72 10.32 -33.89
C ALA A 495 17.98 9.47 -34.20
N GLU A 496 17.84 8.43 -35.04
CA GLU A 496 18.95 7.60 -35.53
C GLU A 496 19.89 8.40 -36.44
N ARG A 497 19.34 9.21 -37.36
CA ARG A 497 20.12 10.11 -38.23
C ARG A 497 20.87 11.20 -37.47
N ALA A 498 20.30 11.70 -36.38
CA ALA A 498 20.95 12.69 -35.53
C ALA A 498 22.18 12.14 -34.78
N VAL A 499 22.13 10.88 -34.32
CA VAL A 499 23.27 10.24 -33.63
C VAL A 499 24.44 9.95 -34.59
N ILE A 500 24.13 9.52 -35.82
CA ILE A 500 25.14 9.30 -36.86
C ILE A 500 25.83 10.63 -37.22
N ALA A 501 25.07 11.73 -37.27
CA ALA A 501 25.63 13.05 -37.56
C ALA A 501 26.54 13.60 -36.43
N THR A 502 26.35 13.17 -35.19
CA THR A 502 27.20 13.56 -34.03
C THR A 502 28.36 12.62 -33.76
N ALA A 503 28.34 11.40 -34.32
CA ALA A 503 29.45 10.43 -34.22
C ALA A 503 30.61 10.74 -35.20
N ILE A 504 30.39 11.65 -36.14
CA ILE A 504 31.43 12.16 -37.05
C ILE A 504 32.08 13.36 -36.37
N ILE A 505 33.25 13.11 -35.80
CA ILE A 505 34.15 14.09 -35.19
C ILE A 505 35.21 14.50 -36.21
N ASP A 506 35.58 15.78 -36.23
CA ASP A 506 36.67 16.27 -37.05
C ASP A 506 38.05 15.86 -36.49
N GLU A 507 39.12 16.24 -37.18
CA GLU A 507 40.51 15.87 -36.82
C GLU A 507 40.93 16.38 -35.42
N LYS A 508 40.18 17.30 -34.81
CA LYS A 508 40.42 17.84 -33.47
C LYS A 508 39.52 17.22 -32.41
N GLY A 509 38.66 16.26 -32.79
CA GLY A 509 37.73 15.58 -31.90
C GLY A 509 36.42 16.34 -31.66
N GLU A 510 36.13 17.39 -32.45
CA GLU A 510 34.91 18.19 -32.28
C GLU A 510 33.79 17.68 -33.21
N PRO A 511 32.52 17.62 -32.75
CA PRO A 511 31.41 17.14 -33.57
C PRO A 511 31.19 18.04 -34.80
N PHE A 512 31.13 17.45 -36.00
CA PHE A 512 31.07 18.16 -37.29
C PHE A 512 29.84 19.10 -37.46
N ARG A 513 28.82 19.00 -36.61
CA ARG A 513 27.71 19.97 -36.50
C ARG A 513 27.19 20.09 -35.06
N ALA A 514 27.04 21.33 -34.58
CA ALA A 514 26.38 21.61 -33.31
C ALA A 514 24.86 21.35 -33.36
N MET A 515 24.34 20.76 -32.28
CA MET A 515 22.92 20.43 -32.10
C MET A 515 22.03 21.69 -32.18
N ARG A 516 20.98 21.67 -33.02
CA ARG A 516 19.77 22.43 -32.72
C ARG A 516 18.87 21.56 -31.84
N ASP A 517 18.47 22.12 -30.71
CA ASP A 517 17.96 21.41 -29.53
C ASP A 517 16.50 20.91 -29.63
N ASP A 518 16.07 20.56 -30.84
CA ASP A 518 14.65 20.40 -31.20
C ASP A 518 14.28 18.95 -31.57
N LEU A 519 15.00 17.97 -31.02
CA LEU A 519 14.71 16.55 -31.23
C LEU A 519 13.92 15.98 -30.05
N ARG A 520 12.60 15.87 -30.28
CA ARG A 520 11.53 15.50 -29.34
C ARG A 520 11.55 14.06 -28.78
N LEU A 521 12.69 13.36 -28.75
CA LEU A 521 12.81 12.01 -28.16
C LEU A 521 14.01 11.81 -27.20
N ARG A 522 14.75 12.89 -26.86
CA ARG A 522 15.78 13.04 -25.79
C ARG A 522 16.17 11.81 -24.93
N THR A 523 16.66 10.73 -25.53
CA THR A 523 17.14 9.51 -24.83
C THR A 523 18.59 9.27 -25.24
N ALA A 524 19.57 9.21 -24.34
CA ALA A 524 20.98 9.26 -24.72
C ALA A 524 21.53 7.96 -25.38
N ASP A 525 20.89 6.80 -25.15
CA ASP A 525 21.39 5.48 -25.57
C ASP A 525 20.60 4.88 -26.76
N LEU A 526 21.33 4.47 -27.81
CA LEU A 526 20.81 3.88 -29.05
C LEU A 526 20.13 2.50 -28.82
N ALA A 527 20.64 1.70 -27.88
CA ALA A 527 20.08 0.38 -27.57
C ALA A 527 18.74 0.51 -26.84
N ASN A 528 18.65 1.49 -25.93
CA ASN A 528 17.42 1.84 -25.21
C ASN A 528 16.32 2.32 -26.17
N ARG A 529 16.71 3.13 -27.17
CA ARG A 529 15.82 3.59 -28.24
C ARG A 529 15.24 2.44 -29.07
N ALA A 530 16.05 1.47 -29.49
CA ALA A 530 15.57 0.33 -30.27
C ALA A 530 14.53 -0.51 -29.49
N ARG A 531 14.77 -0.74 -28.19
CA ARG A 531 13.84 -1.46 -27.30
C ARG A 531 12.53 -0.72 -27.07
N ALA A 532 12.62 0.59 -26.81
CA ALA A 532 11.47 1.50 -26.69
C ALA A 532 10.54 1.44 -27.92
N LYS A 533 11.12 1.50 -29.12
CA LYS A 533 10.41 1.37 -30.40
C LYS A 533 9.72 0.02 -30.53
N ALA A 534 10.38 -1.07 -30.15
CA ALA A 534 9.82 -2.43 -30.20
C ALA A 534 8.62 -2.60 -29.26
N MET A 535 8.71 -2.08 -28.02
CA MET A 535 7.63 -2.16 -27.04
C MET A 535 6.40 -1.36 -27.48
N MET A 536 6.57 -0.10 -27.93
CA MET A 536 5.47 0.71 -28.47
C MET A 536 4.83 0.08 -29.71
N LYS A 537 5.63 -0.57 -30.57
CA LYS A 537 5.11 -1.36 -31.70
C LYS A 537 4.28 -2.56 -31.24
N ALA A 538 4.65 -3.22 -30.15
CA ALA A 538 3.90 -4.32 -29.57
C ALA A 538 2.55 -3.86 -28.99
N VAL A 539 2.51 -2.75 -28.23
CA VAL A 539 1.25 -2.19 -27.71
C VAL A 539 0.33 -1.72 -28.84
N LEU A 540 0.89 -1.06 -29.87
CA LEU A 540 0.16 -0.71 -31.09
C LEU A 540 -0.40 -1.92 -31.82
N ALA A 541 0.37 -3.02 -31.88
CA ALA A 541 -0.07 -4.25 -32.51
C ALA A 541 -1.21 -4.92 -31.72
N GLU A 542 -1.11 -4.96 -30.38
CA GLU A 542 -2.17 -5.50 -29.52
C GLU A 542 -3.45 -4.66 -29.62
N THR A 543 -3.33 -3.33 -29.54
CA THR A 543 -4.47 -2.42 -29.69
C THR A 543 -5.12 -2.55 -31.07
N ALA A 544 -4.34 -2.86 -32.11
CA ALA A 544 -4.86 -3.09 -33.46
C ALA A 544 -5.61 -4.43 -33.61
N ARG A 545 -5.30 -5.44 -32.79
CA ARG A 545 -6.05 -6.71 -32.78
C ARG A 545 -7.45 -6.54 -32.20
N HIS A 546 -7.60 -5.66 -31.22
CA HIS A 546 -8.87 -5.31 -30.59
C HIS A 546 -9.50 -4.06 -31.24
N GLY A 547 -9.61 -4.07 -32.57
CA GLY A 547 -10.15 -2.94 -33.36
C GLY A 547 -11.67 -2.94 -33.51
N HIS A 548 -12.35 -4.01 -33.07
CA HIS A 548 -13.79 -4.20 -33.15
C HIS A 548 -14.36 -4.57 -31.78
N LEU A 549 -15.57 -4.09 -31.48
CA LEU A 549 -16.24 -4.40 -30.22
C LEU A 549 -17.05 -5.70 -30.33
N ASP A 550 -16.75 -6.67 -29.47
CA ASP A 550 -17.38 -7.99 -29.46
C ASP A 550 -18.90 -7.94 -29.16
N PRO A 551 -19.74 -8.80 -29.78
CA PRO A 551 -21.19 -8.81 -29.53
C PRO A 551 -21.62 -9.08 -28.09
N GLU A 552 -20.82 -9.79 -27.28
CA GLU A 552 -21.12 -9.97 -25.86
C GLU A 552 -20.93 -8.66 -25.08
N GLN A 553 -19.86 -7.93 -25.39
CA GLN A 553 -19.57 -6.63 -24.78
C GLN A 553 -20.60 -5.57 -25.19
N ARG A 554 -21.10 -5.61 -26.44
CA ARG A 554 -22.21 -4.75 -26.89
C ARG A 554 -23.48 -4.99 -26.08
N ARG A 555 -23.86 -6.26 -25.87
CA ARG A 555 -25.03 -6.63 -25.05
C ARG A 555 -24.91 -6.14 -23.62
N ALA A 556 -23.75 -6.31 -22.99
CA ALA A 556 -23.51 -5.85 -21.62
C ALA A 556 -23.60 -4.31 -21.50
N ALA A 557 -23.04 -3.58 -22.46
CA ALA A 557 -23.14 -2.13 -22.53
C ALA A 557 -24.60 -1.64 -22.73
N ASP A 558 -25.37 -2.33 -23.57
CA ASP A 558 -26.78 -2.02 -23.79
C ASP A 558 -27.62 -2.21 -22.52
N GLU A 559 -27.40 -3.28 -21.77
CA GLU A 559 -28.08 -3.52 -20.50
C GLU A 559 -27.75 -2.46 -19.45
N PHE A 560 -26.49 -2.05 -19.37
CA PHE A 560 -26.04 -0.98 -18.48
C PHE A 560 -26.76 0.34 -18.77
N VAL A 561 -26.75 0.78 -20.03
CA VAL A 561 -27.37 2.07 -20.42
C VAL A 561 -28.89 2.01 -20.32
N ARG A 562 -29.52 0.87 -20.64
CA ARG A 562 -30.96 0.67 -20.43
C ARG A 562 -31.36 0.92 -18.97
N GLY A 563 -30.57 0.41 -18.02
CA GLY A 563 -30.80 0.66 -16.60
C GLY A 563 -30.70 2.13 -16.20
N ILE A 564 -29.76 2.89 -16.80
CA ILE A 564 -29.66 4.34 -16.60
C ILE A 564 -30.93 5.04 -17.11
N ALA A 565 -31.38 4.69 -18.32
CA ALA A 565 -32.54 5.32 -18.95
C ALA A 565 -33.85 5.03 -18.17
N GLU A 566 -34.05 3.81 -17.70
CA GLU A 566 -35.22 3.42 -16.89
C GLU A 566 -35.29 4.19 -15.55
N ASN A 567 -34.14 4.38 -14.90
CA ASN A 567 -34.03 5.17 -13.66
C ASN A 567 -34.45 6.63 -13.90
N GLU A 568 -34.03 7.25 -15.02
CA GLU A 568 -34.41 8.62 -15.35
C GLU A 568 -35.90 8.77 -15.68
N ARG A 569 -36.48 7.84 -16.45
CA ARG A 569 -37.94 7.84 -16.72
C ARG A 569 -38.74 7.76 -15.42
N SER A 570 -38.30 6.90 -14.50
CA SER A 570 -38.92 6.72 -13.19
C SER A 570 -38.79 7.96 -12.30
N HIS A 571 -37.73 8.75 -12.47
CA HIS A 571 -37.51 10.01 -11.76
C HIS A 571 -38.42 11.14 -12.28
N GLY A 572 -38.66 11.22 -13.59
CA GLY A 572 -39.58 12.20 -14.20
C GLY A 572 -41.03 12.08 -13.71
N VAL A 573 -41.46 10.86 -13.35
CA VAL A 573 -42.82 10.56 -12.83
C VAL A 573 -43.00 11.00 -11.36
N ARG A 574 -41.93 11.22 -10.59
CA ARG A 574 -41.98 11.51 -9.14
C ARG A 574 -42.04 12.99 -8.75
N ARG A 575 -42.04 13.95 -9.69
CA ARG A 575 -42.15 15.39 -9.39
C ARG A 575 -43.59 15.91 -9.54
N ALA A 576 -44.41 15.68 -8.52
CA ALA A 576 -45.48 16.60 -8.11
C ALA A 576 -45.19 17.06 -6.67
N PRO A 577 -45.49 18.32 -6.28
CA PRO A 577 -44.77 18.99 -5.19
C PRO A 577 -45.44 18.80 -3.82
N LEU A 578 -44.64 18.48 -2.80
CA LEU A 578 -44.94 18.68 -1.36
C LEU A 578 -43.59 19.05 -0.69
N GLN A 579 -43.36 20.34 -0.40
CA GLN A 579 -43.60 21.06 0.85
C GLN A 579 -42.57 20.82 1.97
N ASP A 580 -42.21 21.94 2.60
CA ASP A 580 -41.12 22.21 3.56
C ASP A 580 -41.19 21.42 4.90
N PRO A 581 -40.10 21.44 5.70
CA PRO A 581 -39.74 20.38 6.63
C PRO A 581 -40.09 20.74 8.08
N THR A 582 -41.06 20.05 8.67
CA THR A 582 -41.15 19.92 10.13
C THR A 582 -41.75 18.55 10.50
N ALA A 583 -40.92 17.75 11.17
CA ALA A 583 -41.30 16.63 12.04
C ALA A 583 -42.39 15.67 11.54
N THR A 584 -41.97 14.59 10.88
CA THR A 584 -42.71 13.32 10.90
C THR A 584 -41.74 12.15 10.96
N GLN A 585 -42.02 11.22 11.86
CA GLN A 585 -41.24 10.05 12.22
C GLN A 585 -40.82 9.23 10.98
N SER A 586 -39.50 9.01 10.82
CA SER A 586 -38.92 8.24 9.72
C SER A 586 -39.35 6.77 9.78
N GLY A 587 -39.80 6.23 8.64
CA GLY A 587 -40.21 4.83 8.45
C GLY A 587 -39.06 3.82 8.43
N ALA A 588 -37.98 4.03 9.17
CA ALA A 588 -36.83 3.14 9.23
C ALA A 588 -37.07 1.93 10.17
N LEU A 589 -36.43 0.79 9.88
CA LEU A 589 -36.35 -0.34 10.82
C LEU A 589 -35.46 0.02 12.01
N VAL A 590 -34.32 0.65 11.73
CA VAL A 590 -33.43 1.22 12.73
C VAL A 590 -32.99 2.59 12.26
N PRO A 591 -33.36 3.68 12.97
CA PRO A 591 -33.00 5.02 12.56
C PRO A 591 -31.50 5.28 12.73
N ALA A 592 -30.96 6.17 11.89
CA ALA A 592 -29.63 6.71 12.10
C ALA A 592 -29.57 7.49 13.42
N ARG A 593 -28.46 7.36 14.14
CA ARG A 593 -28.15 8.08 15.37
C ARG A 593 -26.83 8.81 15.25
N GLN A 594 -26.79 10.03 15.74
CA GLN A 594 -25.55 10.79 15.84
C GLN A 594 -25.03 10.70 17.26
N LEU A 595 -23.92 9.98 17.45
CA LEU A 595 -23.19 10.03 18.70
C LEU A 595 -22.30 11.29 18.73
N PRO A 596 -22.31 12.05 19.84
CA PRO A 596 -21.41 13.17 20.03
C PRO A 596 -19.94 12.70 20.10
N ASP A 597 -18.99 13.60 19.89
CA ASP A 597 -17.57 13.31 20.10
C ASP A 597 -17.29 13.07 21.59
N LEU A 598 -16.25 12.27 21.89
CA LEU A 598 -15.83 12.06 23.27
C LEU A 598 -15.30 13.36 23.88
N THR A 599 -15.71 13.61 25.11
CA THR A 599 -15.13 14.65 25.96
C THR A 599 -13.82 14.17 26.57
N GLU A 600 -12.92 15.10 26.93
CA GLU A 600 -11.66 14.75 27.59
C GLU A 600 -11.83 13.93 28.89
N PRO A 601 -12.83 14.20 29.76
CA PRO A 601 -13.10 13.36 30.92
C PRO A 601 -13.43 11.91 30.55
N GLU A 602 -14.23 11.68 29.50
CA GLU A 602 -14.59 10.33 29.06
C GLU A 602 -13.38 9.57 28.49
N VAL A 603 -12.50 10.27 27.78
CA VAL A 603 -11.24 9.69 27.30
C VAL A 603 -10.34 9.34 28.49
N ALA A 604 -10.24 10.22 29.48
CA ALA A 604 -9.44 9.99 30.69
C ALA A 604 -9.94 8.79 31.50
N ASP A 605 -11.25 8.63 31.67
CA ASP A 605 -11.83 7.49 32.39
C ASP A 605 -11.57 6.17 31.67
N ARG A 606 -11.68 6.15 30.33
CA ARG A 606 -11.34 4.97 29.52
C ARG A 606 -9.85 4.63 29.56
N LEU A 607 -8.95 5.63 29.58
CA LEU A 607 -7.52 5.42 29.77
C LEU A 607 -7.20 4.83 31.15
N ARG A 608 -7.88 5.28 32.21
CA ARG A 608 -7.72 4.68 33.55
C ARG A 608 -8.17 3.22 33.58
N ALA A 609 -9.25 2.89 32.87
CA ALA A 609 -9.78 1.52 32.77
C ALA A 609 -8.97 0.58 31.85
N SER A 610 -8.00 1.08 31.08
CA SER A 610 -7.17 0.25 30.19
C SER A 610 -6.30 -0.72 30.99
N SER A 611 -6.45 -2.03 30.74
CA SER A 611 -5.64 -3.08 31.35
C SER A 611 -4.16 -2.96 30.99
N ARG A 612 -3.87 -2.58 29.73
CA ARG A 612 -2.50 -2.37 29.27
C ARG A 612 -1.80 -1.24 30.02
N LEU A 613 -2.52 -0.15 30.29
CA LEU A 613 -1.99 0.95 31.10
C LEU A 613 -1.90 0.55 32.57
N ALA A 614 -2.80 -0.30 33.06
CA ALA A 614 -2.71 -0.84 34.42
C ALA A 614 -1.43 -1.67 34.63
N ASP A 615 -1.07 -2.55 33.68
CA ASP A 615 0.16 -3.34 33.75
C ASP A 615 1.41 -2.44 33.77
N LYS A 616 1.41 -1.38 32.96
CA LYS A 616 2.51 -0.40 32.94
C LYS A 616 2.58 0.42 34.21
N ARG A 617 1.45 0.81 34.81
CA ARG A 617 1.43 1.46 36.14
C ARG A 617 2.00 0.53 37.21
N ALA A 618 1.63 -0.76 37.20
CA ALA A 618 2.17 -1.74 38.15
C ALA A 618 3.68 -1.94 37.98
N GLU A 619 4.20 -1.95 36.74
CA GLU A 619 5.64 -1.96 36.45
C GLU A 619 6.34 -0.73 37.05
N ILE A 620 5.77 0.47 36.83
CA ILE A 620 6.29 1.73 37.37
C ILE A 620 6.27 1.73 38.91
N GLU A 621 5.19 1.26 39.53
CA GLU A 621 5.09 1.17 40.99
C GLU A 621 6.15 0.22 41.58
N ASN A 622 6.39 -0.92 40.94
CA ASN A 622 7.43 -1.87 41.35
C ASN A 622 8.82 -1.24 41.24
N LEU A 623 9.13 -0.58 40.12
CA LEU A 623 10.40 0.13 39.93
C LEU A 623 10.55 1.31 40.89
N SER A 624 9.46 2.02 41.21
CA SER A 624 9.45 3.11 42.19
C SER A 624 9.80 2.62 43.59
N ARG A 625 9.31 1.44 44.01
CA ARG A 625 9.72 0.84 45.29
C ARG A 625 11.22 0.55 45.34
N LEU A 626 11.80 0.11 44.23
CA LEU A 626 13.24 -0.21 44.16
C LEU A 626 14.12 1.05 44.14
N VAL A 627 13.63 2.14 43.55
CA VAL A 627 14.41 3.39 43.40
C VAL A 627 14.23 4.33 44.60
N PHE A 628 13.00 4.52 45.09
CA PHE A 628 12.67 5.50 46.13
C PHE A 628 12.25 4.87 47.45
N GLY A 629 12.17 3.53 47.53
CA GLY A 629 11.68 2.84 48.74
C GLY A 629 10.16 2.95 48.93
N SER A 630 9.44 3.59 48.00
CA SER A 630 7.99 3.79 48.06
C SER A 630 7.38 3.71 46.66
N SER A 631 6.23 3.03 46.53
CA SER A 631 5.46 3.00 45.28
C SER A 631 4.75 4.32 44.99
N GLN A 632 4.54 5.17 46.01
CA GLN A 632 3.81 6.43 45.86
C GLN A 632 4.68 7.59 45.36
N ALA A 633 6.01 7.44 45.38
CA ALA A 633 6.95 8.52 45.05
C ALA A 633 6.72 9.09 43.64
N VAL A 634 6.30 8.26 42.70
CA VAL A 634 6.03 8.67 41.30
C VAL A 634 4.54 8.76 40.95
N SER A 635 3.61 8.53 41.89
CA SER A 635 2.17 8.47 41.59
C SER A 635 1.66 9.79 41.00
N ALA A 636 2.01 10.92 41.61
CA ALA A 636 1.63 12.24 41.11
C ALA A 636 2.27 12.56 39.75
N ALA A 637 3.44 11.99 39.44
CA ALA A 637 4.05 12.14 38.13
C ALA A 637 3.28 11.32 37.09
N VAL A 638 2.94 10.06 37.41
CA VAL A 638 2.14 9.17 36.55
C VAL A 638 0.76 9.76 36.25
N ASP A 639 0.10 10.36 37.24
CA ASP A 639 -1.23 10.99 37.07
C ASP A 639 -1.19 12.23 36.16
N ARG A 640 -0.02 12.89 36.07
CA ARG A 640 0.21 14.05 35.18
C ARG A 640 0.63 13.64 33.77
N ILE A 641 0.91 12.35 33.52
CA ILE A 641 1.24 11.86 32.18
C ILE A 641 -0.04 11.74 31.37
N THR A 642 -0.23 12.70 30.46
CA THR A 642 -1.37 12.74 29.54
C THR A 642 -1.00 12.36 28.10
N ASP A 643 0.30 12.33 27.79
CA ASP A 643 0.87 12.07 26.46
C ASP A 643 2.35 11.62 26.55
N ALA A 644 2.96 11.31 25.40
CA ALA A 644 4.36 10.89 25.33
C ALA A 644 5.35 11.97 25.82
N ARG A 645 5.03 13.25 25.64
CA ARG A 645 5.90 14.36 26.06
C ARG A 645 5.99 14.46 27.58
N SER A 646 4.84 14.40 28.25
CA SER A 646 4.74 14.39 29.71
C SER A 646 5.37 13.13 30.31
N GLY A 647 5.26 11.97 29.64
CA GLY A 647 5.98 10.75 30.05
C GLY A 647 7.51 10.88 29.95
N ALA A 648 8.02 11.43 28.85
CA ALA A 648 9.44 11.67 28.66
C ALA A 648 10.00 12.72 29.65
N ALA A 649 9.21 13.75 29.97
CA ALA A 649 9.54 14.74 30.99
C ALA A 649 9.64 14.09 32.37
N ALA A 650 8.64 13.29 32.77
CA ALA A 650 8.67 12.54 34.02
C ALA A 650 9.89 11.60 34.12
N GLY A 651 10.24 10.92 33.03
CA GLY A 651 11.46 10.10 32.98
C GLY A 651 12.75 10.92 33.10
N THR A 652 12.77 12.14 32.56
CA THR A 652 13.92 13.06 32.70
C THR A 652 14.04 13.55 34.14
N ASP A 653 12.93 13.83 34.82
CA ASP A 653 12.92 14.23 36.23
C ASP A 653 13.46 13.13 37.14
N VAL A 654 13.22 11.84 36.84
CA VAL A 654 13.86 10.72 37.57
C VAL A 654 15.38 10.80 37.47
N ARG A 655 15.92 11.04 36.26
CA ARG A 655 17.37 11.10 36.04
C ARG A 655 18.00 12.33 36.69
N ALA A 656 17.27 13.44 36.76
CA ALA A 656 17.71 14.68 37.38
C ALA A 656 17.55 14.70 38.91
N GLY A 657 16.94 13.66 39.51
CA GLY A 657 16.63 13.63 40.94
C GLY A 657 15.44 14.52 41.34
N GLY A 658 14.64 14.98 40.38
CA GLY A 658 13.49 15.87 40.59
C GLY A 658 12.26 15.20 41.19
N LEU A 659 12.24 13.87 41.33
CA LEU A 659 11.10 13.09 41.83
C LEU A 659 11.30 12.52 43.25
N GLY A 660 12.36 12.93 43.95
CA GLY A 660 12.62 12.58 45.36
C GLY A 660 14.00 11.96 45.58
N ASP A 661 14.35 11.77 46.85
CA ASP A 661 15.60 11.13 47.24
C ASP A 661 15.54 9.61 47.00
N MET A 662 16.55 9.07 46.31
CA MET A 662 16.68 7.62 46.15
C MET A 662 16.88 6.91 47.49
N ALA A 663 16.40 5.68 47.60
CA ALA A 663 16.51 4.86 48.80
C ALA A 663 17.97 4.61 49.22
N GLY A 664 18.20 4.47 50.52
CA GLY A 664 19.51 4.15 51.10
C GLY A 664 20.48 5.34 51.21
N GLU A 665 21.54 5.15 52.00
CA GLU A 665 22.57 6.17 52.18
C GLU A 665 23.52 6.26 50.97
N GLY A 666 23.72 7.48 50.46
CA GLY A 666 24.71 7.81 49.45
C GLY A 666 26.17 7.69 49.94
N ARG A 667 27.13 7.83 49.01
CA ARG A 667 28.56 7.74 49.32
C ARG A 667 28.97 8.83 50.32
N LYS A 668 29.50 8.43 51.48
CA LYS A 668 30.07 9.34 52.49
C LYS A 668 31.61 9.32 52.38
N ARG A 669 32.29 10.35 52.91
CA ARG A 669 33.75 10.55 52.79
C ARG A 669 34.63 9.33 53.16
N LEU A 670 34.12 8.39 53.97
CA LEU A 670 34.85 7.21 54.47
C LEU A 670 34.10 5.87 54.24
N ARG A 671 32.93 5.86 53.58
CA ARG A 671 32.14 4.65 53.30
C ARG A 671 31.46 4.73 51.93
N GLY A 672 31.50 3.62 51.19
CA GLY A 672 30.77 3.46 49.92
C GLY A 672 29.26 3.57 50.09
N PRO A 673 28.50 3.74 48.99
CA PRO A 673 27.04 3.78 49.03
C PRO A 673 26.48 2.48 49.61
N SER A 674 25.39 2.59 50.37
CA SER A 674 24.69 1.42 50.93
C SER A 674 24.20 0.46 49.82
N PRO A 675 24.01 -0.84 50.13
CA PRO A 675 23.48 -1.80 49.16
C PRO A 675 22.13 -1.37 48.56
N GLU A 676 21.26 -0.81 49.40
CA GLU A 676 19.97 -0.24 48.97
C GLU A 676 20.15 0.90 47.95
N ARG A 677 21.13 1.79 48.20
CA ARG A 677 21.45 2.88 47.28
C ARG A 677 22.00 2.40 45.94
N GLN A 678 22.85 1.38 45.95
CA GLN A 678 23.37 0.78 44.72
C GLN A 678 22.26 0.13 43.89
N THR A 679 21.31 -0.56 44.53
CA THR A 679 20.13 -1.10 43.85
C THR A 679 19.26 0.00 43.26
N ALA A 680 19.00 1.08 44.02
CA ALA A 680 18.22 2.22 43.56
C ALA A 680 18.86 2.91 42.34
N GLU A 681 20.16 3.19 42.39
CA GLU A 681 20.91 3.80 41.29
C GLU A 681 20.91 2.92 40.02
N ALA A 682 21.01 1.59 40.17
CA ALA A 682 20.95 0.66 39.05
C ALA A 682 19.55 0.58 38.39
N HIS A 683 18.48 0.89 39.13
CA HIS A 683 17.09 0.76 38.66
C HIS A 683 16.49 2.10 38.23
N ALA A 684 17.08 3.23 38.58
CA ALA A 684 16.63 4.57 38.20
C ALA A 684 16.55 4.77 36.66
N PRO A 685 17.51 4.32 35.83
CA PRO A 685 17.38 4.40 34.38
C PRO A 685 16.20 3.59 33.84
N ARG A 686 15.91 2.43 34.44
CA ARG A 686 14.77 1.58 34.05
C ARG A 686 13.44 2.23 34.39
N LEU A 687 13.33 2.86 35.57
CA LEU A 687 12.16 3.64 35.96
C LEU A 687 11.93 4.84 35.03
N ALA A 688 12.99 5.56 34.67
CA ALA A 688 12.93 6.67 33.73
C ALA A 688 12.40 6.24 32.35
N THR A 689 12.89 5.10 31.83
CA THR A 689 12.39 4.51 30.58
C THR A 689 10.94 4.05 30.71
N ALA A 690 10.57 3.40 31.82
CA ALA A 690 9.20 2.94 32.04
C ALA A 690 8.17 4.09 32.05
N LEU A 691 8.52 5.25 32.63
CA LEU A 691 7.68 6.45 32.60
C LEU A 691 7.53 7.05 31.18
N ALA A 692 8.60 7.06 30.40
CA ALA A 692 8.56 7.48 28.99
C ALA A 692 7.71 6.52 28.13
N ASP A 693 7.90 5.21 28.32
CA ASP A 693 7.13 4.16 27.66
C ASP A 693 5.64 4.22 28.04
N TYR A 694 5.32 4.59 29.29
CA TYR A 694 3.95 4.80 29.74
C TYR A 694 3.29 5.98 29.01
N GLY A 695 3.98 7.10 28.83
CA GLY A 695 3.47 8.23 28.04
C GLY A 695 3.17 7.85 26.58
N LEU A 696 4.05 7.06 25.95
CA LEU A 696 3.82 6.51 24.61
C LEU A 696 2.62 5.56 24.56
N ALA A 697 2.46 4.73 25.59
CA ALA A 697 1.31 3.86 25.72
C ALA A 697 0.00 4.64 25.90
N VAL A 698 0.01 5.75 26.65
CA VAL A 698 -1.15 6.65 26.83
C VAL A 698 -1.58 7.26 25.49
N ASP A 699 -0.64 7.75 24.68
CA ASP A 699 -0.95 8.29 23.34
C ASP A 699 -1.55 7.22 22.42
N PHE A 700 -0.99 6.02 22.46
CA PHE A 700 -1.51 4.89 21.68
C PHE A 700 -2.94 4.53 22.09
N GLU A 701 -3.20 4.36 23.39
CA GLU A 701 -4.52 3.97 23.90
C GLU A 701 -5.55 5.08 23.67
N ARG A 702 -5.16 6.35 23.81
CA ARG A 702 -6.00 7.50 23.47
C ARG A 702 -6.40 7.47 22.01
N HIS A 703 -5.45 7.20 21.12
CA HIS A 703 -5.73 7.06 19.70
C HIS A 703 -6.71 5.92 19.42
N GLN A 704 -6.52 4.75 20.05
CA GLN A 704 -7.45 3.62 19.92
C GLN A 704 -8.87 3.98 20.39
N ILE A 705 -9.01 4.64 21.54
CA ILE A 705 -10.30 5.07 22.09
C ILE A 705 -11.03 6.01 21.12
N VAL A 706 -10.32 7.00 20.56
CA VAL A 706 -10.91 7.96 19.62
C VAL A 706 -11.27 7.29 18.29
N THR A 707 -10.41 6.41 17.77
CA THR A 707 -10.67 5.69 16.52
C THR A 707 -11.86 4.74 16.65
N GLN A 708 -11.93 3.93 17.71
CA GLN A 708 -13.08 3.06 18.00
C GLN A 708 -14.37 3.87 18.15
N HIS A 709 -14.31 5.04 18.78
CA HIS A 709 -15.48 5.93 18.89
C HIS A 709 -15.93 6.49 17.55
N ARG A 710 -15.01 6.82 16.64
CA ARG A 710 -15.35 7.25 15.28
C ARG A 710 -15.96 6.14 14.44
N GLU A 711 -15.47 4.92 14.60
CA GLU A 711 -16.06 3.73 13.98
C GLU A 711 -17.48 3.48 14.51
N GLU A 712 -17.68 3.64 15.82
CA GLU A 712 -18.99 3.61 16.46
C GLU A 712 -19.93 4.69 15.91
N GLN A 713 -19.45 5.93 15.77
CA GLN A 713 -20.21 7.02 15.16
C GLN A 713 -20.59 6.71 13.72
N ALA A 714 -19.66 6.19 12.91
CA ALA A 714 -19.94 5.79 11.53
C ALA A 714 -20.96 4.64 11.47
N ARG A 715 -20.84 3.68 12.39
CA ARG A 715 -21.80 2.58 12.54
C ARG A 715 -23.20 3.11 12.82
N GLN A 716 -23.33 4.00 13.80
CA GLN A 716 -24.60 4.47 14.32
C GLN A 716 -25.30 5.46 13.37
N ARG A 717 -24.54 6.18 12.53
CA ARG A 717 -25.06 7.04 11.45
C ARG A 717 -25.74 6.26 10.31
N MET A 718 -25.54 4.95 10.22
CA MET A 718 -26.24 4.16 9.20
C MET A 718 -27.68 3.87 9.63
N GLU A 719 -28.62 4.16 8.74
CA GLU A 719 -30.01 3.76 8.86
C GLU A 719 -30.20 2.35 8.28
N ILE A 720 -31.02 1.53 8.93
CA ILE A 720 -31.56 0.31 8.31
C ILE A 720 -32.97 0.66 7.80
N PRO A 721 -33.15 0.79 6.47
CA PRO A 721 -34.45 1.15 5.91
C PRO A 721 -35.44 0.00 6.08
N ARG A 722 -36.74 0.32 6.18
CA ARG A 722 -37.80 -0.70 6.03
C ARG A 722 -37.79 -1.22 4.59
N PRO A 723 -37.92 -2.54 4.38
CA PRO A 723 -38.17 -3.08 3.06
C PRO A 723 -39.42 -2.44 2.45
N SER A 724 -39.37 -2.17 1.16
CA SER A 724 -40.50 -1.72 0.36
C SER A 724 -41.64 -2.74 0.44
N GLU A 725 -42.86 -2.32 0.07
CA GLU A 725 -44.00 -3.24 0.01
C GLU A 725 -43.73 -4.41 -0.97
N GLY A 726 -43.02 -4.14 -2.06
CA GLY A 726 -42.60 -5.14 -3.04
C GLY A 726 -41.61 -6.15 -2.44
N LEU A 727 -40.54 -5.67 -1.79
CA LEU A 727 -39.56 -6.54 -1.15
C LEU A 727 -40.19 -7.31 0.03
N SER A 728 -41.10 -6.68 0.77
CA SER A 728 -41.85 -7.32 1.86
C SER A 728 -42.72 -8.46 1.34
N LYS A 729 -43.45 -8.28 0.22
CA LYS A 729 -44.23 -9.35 -0.41
C LYS A 729 -43.35 -10.52 -0.84
N VAL A 730 -42.18 -10.23 -1.40
CA VAL A 730 -41.20 -11.26 -1.78
C VAL A 730 -40.65 -12.01 -0.57
N LEU A 731 -40.26 -11.30 0.49
CA LEU A 731 -39.77 -11.92 1.73
C LEU A 731 -40.85 -12.77 2.43
N ASN A 732 -42.12 -12.43 2.25
CA ASN A 732 -43.27 -13.18 2.77
C ASN A 732 -43.76 -14.32 1.86
N ALA A 733 -43.37 -14.38 0.58
CA ALA A 733 -43.80 -15.42 -0.36
C ALA A 733 -43.11 -16.77 -0.09
N GLU A 734 -43.66 -17.87 -0.61
CA GLU A 734 -43.10 -19.21 -0.37
C GLU A 734 -42.13 -19.69 -1.47
N GLY A 735 -41.05 -20.35 -1.03
CA GLY A 735 -40.21 -21.21 -1.86
C GLY A 735 -39.77 -20.63 -3.21
N HIS A 736 -40.22 -21.28 -4.29
CA HIS A 736 -39.84 -20.99 -5.68
C HIS A 736 -40.31 -19.63 -6.18
N GLU A 737 -41.34 -19.05 -5.57
CA GLU A 737 -41.87 -17.75 -5.97
C GLU A 737 -40.93 -16.60 -5.56
N GLN A 738 -40.23 -16.74 -4.42
CA GLN A 738 -39.27 -15.74 -3.93
C GLN A 738 -38.10 -15.56 -4.91
N VAL A 739 -37.50 -16.68 -5.34
CA VAL A 739 -36.35 -16.68 -6.27
C VAL A 739 -36.79 -16.21 -7.65
N ARG A 740 -37.97 -16.65 -8.13
CA ARG A 740 -38.50 -16.22 -9.43
C ARG A 740 -38.74 -14.71 -9.46
N ARG A 741 -39.39 -14.14 -8.45
CA ARG A 741 -39.68 -12.70 -8.39
C ARG A 741 -38.41 -11.86 -8.24
N LEU A 742 -37.43 -12.29 -7.43
CA LEU A 742 -36.13 -11.60 -7.33
C LEU A 742 -35.27 -11.70 -8.58
N ASN A 743 -35.41 -12.77 -9.36
CA ASN A 743 -34.73 -12.91 -10.65
C ASN A 743 -35.42 -12.09 -11.75
N ALA A 744 -36.74 -11.92 -11.65
CA ALA A 744 -37.53 -11.12 -12.58
C ALA A 744 -37.39 -9.60 -12.33
N GLU A 745 -37.15 -9.18 -11.08
CA GLU A 745 -37.08 -7.77 -10.69
C GLU A 745 -35.71 -7.39 -10.07
N PRO A 746 -34.75 -6.90 -10.89
CA PRO A 746 -33.41 -6.51 -10.43
C PRO A 746 -33.40 -5.40 -9.36
N THR A 747 -34.44 -4.56 -9.33
CA THR A 747 -34.62 -3.47 -8.35
C THR A 747 -34.81 -4.02 -6.94
N LEU A 748 -35.66 -5.05 -6.78
CA LEU A 748 -35.88 -5.72 -5.48
C LEU A 748 -34.64 -6.47 -5.00
N ARG A 749 -33.83 -7.01 -5.92
CA ARG A 749 -32.55 -7.63 -5.57
C ARG A 749 -31.55 -6.61 -5.00
N ARG A 750 -31.37 -5.47 -5.67
CA ARG A 750 -30.50 -4.39 -5.16
C ARG A 750 -30.99 -3.83 -3.82
N GLU A 751 -32.31 -3.75 -3.66
CA GLU A 751 -32.92 -3.33 -2.38
C GLU A 751 -32.60 -4.32 -1.25
N LEU A 752 -32.75 -5.63 -1.51
CA LEU A 752 -32.39 -6.69 -0.55
C LEU A 752 -30.90 -6.64 -0.17
N GLU A 753 -30.02 -6.44 -1.14
CA GLU A 753 -28.57 -6.27 -0.92
C GLU A 753 -28.28 -5.04 -0.06
N THR A 754 -28.95 -3.93 -0.35
CA THR A 754 -28.81 -2.67 0.40
C THR A 754 -29.24 -2.84 1.86
N VAL A 755 -30.40 -3.47 2.11
CA VAL A 755 -30.90 -3.76 3.45
C VAL A 755 -29.95 -4.71 4.19
N THR A 756 -29.48 -5.78 3.53
CA THR A 756 -28.57 -6.77 4.14
C THR A 756 -27.21 -6.15 4.50
N LEU A 757 -26.69 -5.28 3.64
CA LEU A 757 -25.46 -4.55 3.87
C LEU A 757 -25.62 -3.56 5.03
N ALA A 758 -26.74 -2.83 5.09
CA ALA A 758 -27.06 -1.92 6.18
C ALA A 758 -27.14 -2.66 7.51
N ILE A 759 -27.81 -3.82 7.58
CA ILE A 759 -27.85 -4.68 8.77
C ILE A 759 -26.44 -5.10 9.21
N THR A 760 -25.62 -5.55 8.25
CA THR A 760 -24.27 -6.05 8.54
C THR A 760 -23.36 -4.96 9.07
N LYS A 761 -23.46 -3.75 8.52
CA LYS A 761 -22.62 -2.61 8.90
C LYS A 761 -23.12 -1.90 10.16
N ARG A 762 -24.44 -1.85 10.41
CA ARG A 762 -25.06 -1.12 11.52
C ARG A 762 -25.00 -1.85 12.87
N LEU A 763 -25.08 -3.18 12.88
CA LEU A 763 -25.18 -3.94 14.12
C LEU A 763 -23.81 -4.24 14.73
N SER A 764 -23.70 -4.04 16.04
CA SER A 764 -22.55 -4.45 16.86
C SER A 764 -22.42 -5.98 16.91
N PRO A 765 -21.27 -6.53 17.33
CA PRO A 765 -21.12 -7.97 17.52
C PRO A 765 -22.15 -8.57 18.50
N ALA A 766 -22.46 -7.86 19.59
CA ALA A 766 -23.46 -8.28 20.56
C ALA A 766 -24.87 -8.25 19.97
N GLU A 767 -25.23 -7.19 19.24
CA GLU A 767 -26.51 -7.07 18.55
C GLU A 767 -26.69 -8.13 17.46
N LYS A 768 -25.61 -8.50 16.77
CA LYS A 768 -25.59 -9.63 15.82
C LYS A 768 -25.79 -10.97 16.53
N ALA A 769 -25.25 -11.13 17.73
CA ALA A 769 -25.46 -12.32 18.54
C ALA A 769 -26.92 -12.41 19.02
N ASP A 770 -27.49 -11.30 19.53
CA ASP A 770 -28.91 -11.20 19.91
C ASP A 770 -29.85 -11.45 18.73
N LEU A 771 -29.53 -10.89 17.55
CA LEU A 771 -30.27 -11.11 16.31
C LEU A 771 -30.27 -12.59 15.91
N LYS A 772 -29.13 -13.29 16.05
CA LYS A 772 -29.00 -14.72 15.76
C LYS A 772 -29.65 -15.61 16.83
N GLY A 773 -29.53 -15.23 18.10
CA GLY A 773 -30.09 -15.94 19.25
C GLY A 773 -31.58 -15.72 19.44
N GLY A 774 -32.18 -14.77 18.70
CA GLY A 774 -33.59 -14.47 18.77
C GLY A 774 -34.00 -13.62 19.97
N ASN A 775 -33.05 -12.96 20.62
CA ASN A 775 -33.28 -12.09 21.77
C ASN A 775 -33.82 -10.72 21.32
N VAL A 776 -35.11 -10.67 20.97
CA VAL A 776 -35.77 -9.46 20.46
C VAL A 776 -35.79 -8.34 21.51
N VAL A 777 -35.92 -8.69 22.79
CA VAL A 777 -35.92 -7.73 23.90
C VAL A 777 -34.56 -7.07 24.05
N GLY A 778 -33.47 -7.86 24.06
CA GLY A 778 -32.10 -7.35 24.09
C GLY A 778 -31.77 -6.48 22.87
N LEU A 779 -32.20 -6.93 21.69
CA LEU A 779 -32.01 -6.20 20.43
C LEU A 779 -32.76 -4.86 20.41
N ALA A 780 -34.03 -4.83 20.86
CA ALA A 780 -34.84 -3.61 20.96
C ALA A 780 -34.22 -2.61 21.93
N SER A 781 -33.77 -3.08 23.09
CA SER A 781 -33.11 -2.26 24.10
C SER A 781 -31.78 -1.66 23.60
N SER A 782 -30.89 -2.46 23.01
CA SER A 782 -29.58 -2.01 22.50
C SER A 782 -29.73 -0.97 21.38
N LEU A 783 -30.64 -1.24 20.44
CA LEU A 783 -30.88 -0.35 19.30
C LEU A 783 -31.78 0.84 19.65
N GLY A 784 -32.38 0.84 20.85
CA GLY A 784 -33.42 1.76 21.31
C GLY A 784 -34.53 1.96 20.28
N VAL A 785 -35.03 0.85 19.75
CA VAL A 785 -36.17 0.78 18.83
C VAL A 785 -37.33 0.06 19.52
N SER A 786 -38.54 0.17 18.96
CA SER A 786 -39.69 -0.58 19.49
C SER A 786 -39.48 -2.09 19.36
N HIS A 787 -40.14 -2.86 20.23
CA HIS A 787 -40.15 -4.33 20.14
C HIS A 787 -40.62 -4.81 18.76
N GLU A 788 -41.58 -4.12 18.15
CA GLU A 788 -42.09 -4.40 16.80
C GLU A 788 -41.03 -4.17 15.72
N GLN A 789 -40.24 -3.09 15.81
CA GLN A 789 -39.13 -2.83 14.89
C GLN A 789 -38.02 -3.88 15.03
N ALA A 790 -37.67 -4.28 16.26
CA ALA A 790 -36.68 -5.34 16.48
C ALA A 790 -37.17 -6.71 15.97
N ALA A 791 -38.44 -7.04 16.16
CA ALA A 791 -39.06 -8.25 15.61
C ALA A 791 -39.06 -8.23 14.08
N SER A 792 -39.37 -7.07 13.49
CA SER A 792 -39.35 -6.87 12.03
C SER A 792 -37.94 -6.99 11.45
N LEU A 793 -36.93 -6.40 12.10
CA LEU A 793 -35.53 -6.51 11.73
C LEU A 793 -35.06 -7.98 11.74
N ARG A 794 -35.44 -8.74 12.77
CA ARG A 794 -35.15 -10.17 12.86
C ARG A 794 -35.82 -10.95 11.73
N LEU A 795 -37.10 -10.70 11.48
CA LEU A 795 -37.86 -11.37 10.43
C LEU A 795 -37.23 -11.13 9.04
N VAL A 796 -36.82 -9.90 8.76
CA VAL A 796 -36.12 -9.53 7.52
C VAL A 796 -34.77 -10.23 7.42
N HIS A 797 -33.99 -10.26 8.50
CA HIS A 797 -32.69 -10.93 8.53
C HIS A 797 -32.81 -12.45 8.28
N GLU A 798 -33.71 -13.13 8.98
CA GLU A 798 -33.93 -14.57 8.85
C GLU A 798 -34.34 -14.94 7.42
N ARG A 799 -35.28 -14.19 6.83
CA ARG A 799 -35.79 -14.43 5.48
C ARG A 799 -34.77 -14.12 4.40
N ALA A 800 -34.02 -13.02 4.54
CA ALA A 800 -32.91 -12.68 3.64
C ALA A 800 -31.84 -13.79 3.66
N ARG A 801 -31.49 -14.30 4.84
CA ARG A 801 -30.51 -15.39 5.00
C ARG A 801 -31.00 -16.72 4.42
N ALA A 802 -32.27 -17.07 4.65
CA ALA A 802 -32.88 -18.27 4.08
C ALA A 802 -32.86 -18.22 2.54
N LEU A 803 -33.13 -17.04 1.97
CA LEU A 803 -33.09 -16.82 0.54
C LEU A 803 -31.67 -16.92 -0.05
N GLN A 804 -30.68 -16.29 0.58
CA GLN A 804 -29.27 -16.43 0.20
C GLN A 804 -28.79 -17.90 0.25
N GLY A 805 -29.19 -18.63 1.30
CA GLY A 805 -28.87 -20.05 1.44
C GLY A 805 -29.48 -20.93 0.35
N ARG A 806 -30.70 -20.63 -0.12
CA ARG A 806 -31.35 -21.34 -1.23
C ARG A 806 -30.71 -21.02 -2.58
N SER A 807 -30.40 -19.74 -2.85
CA SER A 807 -29.69 -19.35 -4.07
C SER A 807 -28.34 -20.05 -4.21
N LEU A 808 -27.58 -20.16 -3.11
CA LEU A 808 -26.29 -20.86 -3.09
C LEU A 808 -26.42 -22.37 -3.34
N ARG A 809 -27.49 -23.02 -2.86
CA ARG A 809 -27.76 -24.44 -3.12
C ARG A 809 -28.17 -24.67 -4.57
N GLN A 810 -29.03 -23.82 -5.12
CA GLN A 810 -29.48 -23.91 -6.51
C GLN A 810 -28.32 -23.68 -7.50
N SER A 811 -27.43 -22.72 -7.23
CA SER A 811 -26.21 -22.54 -8.04
C SER A 811 -25.26 -23.75 -7.97
N ARG A 812 -25.16 -24.42 -6.82
CA ARG A 812 -24.36 -25.65 -6.66
C ARG A 812 -24.98 -26.85 -7.37
N GLU A 813 -26.31 -26.97 -7.39
CA GLU A 813 -27.03 -28.02 -8.11
C GLU A 813 -26.94 -27.83 -9.64
N ILE A 814 -27.05 -26.59 -10.13
CA ILE A 814 -26.84 -26.26 -11.55
C ILE A 814 -25.39 -26.55 -11.97
N ALA A 815 -24.40 -26.20 -11.13
CA ALA A 815 -23.00 -26.52 -11.41
C ALA A 815 -22.72 -28.03 -11.42
N ARG A 816 -23.41 -28.82 -10.58
CA ARG A 816 -23.33 -30.29 -10.59
C ARG A 816 -24.04 -30.93 -11.78
N ALA A 817 -25.20 -30.42 -12.20
CA ALA A 817 -25.90 -30.89 -13.38
C ALA A 817 -25.08 -30.66 -14.67
N ASN A 818 -24.46 -29.48 -14.79
CA ASN A 818 -23.56 -29.17 -15.90
C ASN A 818 -22.28 -30.05 -15.91
N GLN A 819 -21.84 -30.57 -14.76
CA GLN A 819 -20.70 -31.51 -14.70
C GLN A 819 -21.09 -32.95 -15.10
N LEU A 820 -22.36 -33.33 -15.00
CA LEU A 820 -22.86 -34.64 -15.42
C LEU A 820 -23.12 -34.69 -16.94
N ASP A 821 -23.61 -33.59 -17.54
CA ASP A 821 -23.81 -33.47 -18.99
C ASP A 821 -22.48 -33.39 -19.78
N ILE A 822 -21.35 -33.10 -19.13
CA ILE A 822 -20.01 -33.12 -19.77
C ILE A 822 -19.40 -34.54 -19.76
N ARG A 823 -19.99 -35.49 -19.02
CA ARG A 823 -19.51 -36.88 -18.93
C ARG A 823 -20.41 -37.92 -19.60
N SER A 824 -21.54 -37.51 -20.15
CA SER A 824 -22.39 -38.31 -21.06
C SER A 824 -22.10 -37.93 -22.51
#